data_AF-A0A7W9PRC6-F1
#
_entry.id   AF-A0A7W9PRC6-F1
#
_cell.length_a   1.000
_cell.length_b   1.000
_cell.length_c   1.000
_cell.angle_alpha   90.00
_cell.angle_beta   90.00
_cell.angle_gamma   90.00
#
_symmetry.space_group_name_H-M   'P 1'
#
loop_
_entity.id
_entity.type
_entity.pdbx_description
1 polymer ?
#
loop_
_entity_poly.entity_id
_entity_poly.type
_entity_poly.pdbx_seq_one_letter_code
_entity_poly.pdbx_strand_id
1 'polypeptide(L)'
;MSAPIVATFLVYVAVMIGTGIWAYGRTHTFADFALGGRRLPAVVAALSAGASDMSGWLFLAFPGAVYASGVGASWIAVGLVVCTYLNWLFVAPRLRTYTERAGNAVSLSAYLEERFEDRTRMLRMVSAAVTLVFFTVYVASGLVAGGLLFGHIFGAGFRSGMALTALVIVVYSCLGGFLAVSLTHVMQATLMFLALLVLPIVGITALGGFGPLRESLDSKTPGLLDMGAKVDFIDGRWSAGGGSLGVVAVISLLSWGLGYFGQPHILARFMGIRSTRAVPAARRIETGWVTVVLAGATFVGLLGIAQTGKPLHDPQTVYINLSRILFSPWGAGVMLIAVLAAIISTADSQLLVSSVALTEDFYHAFLNRRASDKALVWVGRSAVVVVTLVASLIALRGGGLLGIVGYAWAGFGAAFGPVVLLSLYWPRMTWAGAVAGIVSGAATVLLWKQVTPLLGPPWSGIYEMLPGVLVATIAALVFGRFVGRPPKRAFWRMPGGGVSQLMLTPFLRHAPVGIAVLDTDLRYVWVNEPLDQQIPLKRRLGRRMADVLPKAEAEAFEERMRLVLETGSPVMDFEYRGANLSEPDRTRAISASFFAMKDRHDRNVGVWYMIIDITERWRAQERLALLNEAAARIGSTLDVTRTAQELADDAVPAVADFVAVDLLDGVMRGEEPAPGPVGMAPVIRRAAQQSVREGCPEASLAVGETVRRAPSSPVTRCLMESRTLVEKILDGASSRWLTMDETLGASLLDHDLRSVMVIPVRARGVTLGVATFARSRRLGPFEDDDARLAEELVSRAAVCIDNARRFTRERTAARSMQRYLLPQDLTGGSALEMASWYLPADVPSGVGGDWFDVIPLSGARVALVVGDVAGHGINAAATMGRLRTAVRTLANLDLSPDELLAHLDDLVIGLMGAHADAPTAAEGEATGTAFLGATCLYAVYDPVSGRCSMARAGHLPPMIVGPDGAADILDLPAGPPLGLGYLPFQSIETELAEGSLIALYTDGLIESVDRDIDIGLSRLGNALAAPLPSLTETGQRVIETLLAGPPPDDAALLLARTRVLAPDQVAFWDLPSDPAAVAHARTLAIQQVSEWGIPDLTFTTELIVSELVTNAIRHAAGPVGLRLIRDRGLICEVSDASSTSPRLRHARTTDEGGRGLLIVAQLAHRWGTRYTTTGKIIWTEQAIPAGAIA
;
A
#
# COMPACT_ATOMS: atom_id res chain seq x y z
N MET A 1 31.18 15.41 -9.56
CA MET A 1 30.06 14.81 -8.80
C MET A 1 29.58 13.59 -9.56
N SER A 2 29.41 12.44 -8.92
CA SER A 2 28.79 11.28 -9.59
C SER A 2 27.27 11.38 -9.46
N ALA A 3 26.59 11.70 -10.57
CA ALA A 3 25.13 11.73 -10.65
C ALA A 3 24.45 10.48 -10.03
N PRO A 4 25.00 9.25 -10.17
CA PRO A 4 24.48 8.06 -9.50
C PRO A 4 24.38 8.14 -7.97
N ILE A 5 25.40 8.69 -7.29
CA ILE A 5 25.40 8.80 -5.82
C ILE A 5 24.35 9.82 -5.39
N VAL A 6 24.19 10.92 -6.13
CA VAL A 6 23.17 11.94 -5.83
C VAL A 6 21.77 11.37 -6.03
N ALA A 7 21.54 10.67 -7.14
CA ALA A 7 20.23 10.06 -7.44
C ALA A 7 19.82 9.04 -6.36
N THR A 8 20.73 8.16 -5.96
CA THR A 8 20.45 7.19 -4.87
C THR A 8 20.13 7.87 -3.54
N PHE A 9 20.82 8.96 -3.19
CA PHE A 9 20.51 9.77 -2.00
C PHE A 9 19.14 10.43 -2.09
N LEU A 10 18.79 11.04 -3.21
CA LEU A 10 17.50 11.70 -3.41
C LEU A 10 16.34 10.70 -3.31
N VAL A 11 16.49 9.51 -3.91
CA VAL A 11 15.51 8.42 -3.80
C VAL A 11 15.34 7.99 -2.35
N TYR A 12 16.44 7.77 -1.61
CA TYR A 12 16.36 7.39 -0.20
C TYR A 12 15.66 8.45 0.65
N VAL A 13 16.01 9.73 0.48
CA VAL A 13 15.37 10.83 1.22
C VAL A 13 13.89 10.91 0.86
N ALA A 14 13.51 10.75 -0.41
CA ALA A 14 12.12 10.75 -0.85
C ALA A 14 11.31 9.59 -0.22
N VAL A 15 11.87 8.38 -0.18
CA VAL A 15 11.24 7.22 0.49
C VAL A 15 11.07 7.46 1.99
N MET A 16 12.09 8.02 2.64
CA MET A 16 12.02 8.38 4.07
C MET A 16 10.96 9.45 4.36
N ILE A 17 10.86 10.50 3.53
CA ILE A 17 9.83 11.54 3.67
C ILE A 17 8.44 10.95 3.42
N GLY A 18 8.27 10.15 2.36
CA GLY A 18 7.00 9.52 2.02
C GLY A 18 6.48 8.59 3.11
N THR A 19 7.36 7.77 3.70
CA THR A 19 7.00 6.92 4.85
C THR A 19 6.64 7.73 6.10
N GLY A 20 7.32 8.86 6.33
CA GLY A 20 6.98 9.81 7.40
C GLY A 20 5.58 10.44 7.22
N ILE A 21 5.26 10.91 6.00
CA ILE A 21 3.93 11.49 5.67
C ILE A 21 2.82 10.43 5.81
N TRP A 22 3.06 9.22 5.32
CA TRP A 22 2.12 8.10 5.46
C TRP A 22 1.83 7.78 6.93
N ALA A 23 2.86 7.77 7.78
CA ALA A 23 2.70 7.46 9.19
C ALA A 23 2.07 8.62 9.99
N TYR A 24 2.28 9.87 9.55
CA TYR A 24 1.65 11.06 10.13
C TYR A 24 0.10 10.94 10.12
N GLY A 25 -0.47 10.37 9.06
CA GLY A 25 -1.92 10.13 8.96
C GLY A 25 -2.50 9.14 9.99
N ARG A 26 -1.66 8.42 10.74
CA ARG A 26 -2.08 7.37 11.69
C ARG A 26 -1.75 7.66 13.15
N THR A 27 -1.19 8.83 13.47
CA THR A 27 -0.90 9.23 14.85
C THR A 27 -2.01 10.13 15.39
N HIS A 28 -2.94 9.55 16.15
CA HIS A 28 -4.11 10.27 16.66
C HIS A 28 -4.00 10.67 18.14
N THR A 29 -3.13 10.02 18.93
CA THR A 29 -2.95 10.31 20.37
C THR A 29 -1.49 10.52 20.77
N PHE A 30 -1.24 11.22 21.87
CA PHE A 30 0.12 11.41 22.42
C PHE A 30 0.78 10.09 22.85
N ALA A 31 0.00 9.10 23.32
CA ALA A 31 0.53 7.78 23.66
C ALA A 31 1.00 7.00 22.42
N ASP A 32 0.31 7.17 21.28
CA ASP A 32 0.78 6.65 19.98
C ASP A 32 2.04 7.37 19.51
N PHE A 33 2.12 8.68 19.76
CA PHE A 33 3.30 9.49 19.48
C PHE A 33 4.51 9.13 20.35
N ALA A 34 4.33 8.74 21.61
CA ALA A 34 5.42 8.51 22.56
C ALA A 34 5.89 7.04 22.68
N LEU A 35 4.99 6.05 22.54
CA LEU A 35 5.32 4.62 22.68
C LEU A 35 4.68 3.71 21.62
N GLY A 36 3.97 4.25 20.62
CA GLY A 36 3.32 3.45 19.56
C GLY A 36 2.32 2.43 20.11
N GLY A 37 1.60 2.79 21.18
CA GLY A 37 0.55 1.94 21.77
C GLY A 37 1.05 0.63 22.42
N ARG A 38 2.37 0.45 22.62
CA ARG A 38 3.00 -0.76 23.21
C ARG A 38 2.69 -2.07 22.47
N ARG A 39 2.56 -2.00 21.14
CA ARG A 39 2.24 -3.15 20.29
C ARG A 39 3.42 -3.66 19.46
N LEU A 40 4.66 -3.27 19.79
CA LEU A 40 5.81 -3.60 18.96
C LEU A 40 6.07 -5.13 18.94
N PRO A 41 6.09 -5.76 17.75
CA PRO A 41 6.57 -7.12 17.59
C PRO A 41 8.05 -7.27 17.97
N ALA A 42 8.48 -8.50 18.28
CA ALA A 42 9.86 -8.79 18.69
C ALA A 42 10.90 -8.27 17.69
N VAL A 43 10.67 -8.52 16.39
CA VAL A 43 11.58 -8.14 15.30
C VAL A 43 11.70 -6.62 15.20
N VAL A 44 10.57 -5.91 15.21
CA VAL A 44 10.55 -4.43 15.12
C VAL A 44 11.22 -3.82 16.35
N ALA A 45 10.93 -4.32 17.56
CA ALA A 45 11.56 -3.83 18.78
C ALA A 45 13.09 -4.05 18.78
N ALA A 46 13.55 -5.21 18.32
CA ALA A 46 14.97 -5.56 18.22
C ALA A 46 15.72 -4.68 17.20
N LEU A 47 15.22 -4.62 15.97
CA LEU A 47 15.85 -3.84 14.89
C LEU A 47 15.75 -2.33 15.16
N SER A 48 14.62 -1.87 15.73
CA SER A 48 14.47 -0.48 16.15
C SER A 48 15.39 -0.11 17.31
N ALA A 49 15.70 -1.03 18.23
CA ALA A 49 16.70 -0.77 19.27
C ALA A 49 18.10 -0.67 18.65
N GLY A 50 18.47 -1.63 17.80
CA GLY A 50 19.77 -1.65 17.11
C GLY A 50 20.01 -0.40 16.24
N ALA A 51 19.05 0.01 15.41
CA ALA A 51 19.19 1.22 14.59
C ALA A 51 19.22 2.51 15.41
N SER A 52 18.52 2.56 16.56
CA SER A 52 18.50 3.76 17.40
C SER A 52 19.78 3.97 18.20
N ASP A 53 20.56 2.90 18.39
CA ASP A 53 21.80 2.87 19.15
C ASP A 53 23.03 3.05 18.24
N MET A 54 23.05 2.30 17.14
CA MET A 54 24.14 2.31 16.18
C MET A 54 24.07 3.53 15.26
N SER A 55 24.63 4.64 15.71
CA SER A 55 24.68 5.89 14.93
C SER A 55 25.76 5.87 13.84
N GLY A 56 25.97 7.01 13.15
CA GLY A 56 27.07 7.19 12.20
C GLY A 56 28.46 6.85 12.77
N TRP A 57 28.63 6.75 14.09
CA TRP A 57 29.86 6.30 14.73
C TRP A 57 30.25 4.86 14.35
N LEU A 58 29.27 3.96 14.14
CA LEU A 58 29.49 2.57 13.74
C LEU A 58 30.18 2.47 12.38
N PHE A 59 29.92 3.42 11.49
CA PHE A 59 30.48 3.46 10.13
C PHE A 59 31.76 4.28 10.03
N LEU A 60 31.88 5.35 10.82
CA LEU A 60 32.99 6.29 10.70
C LEU A 60 33.99 6.15 11.84
N ALA A 61 33.53 6.32 13.08
CA ALA A 61 34.38 6.40 14.25
C ALA A 61 35.01 5.06 14.65
N PHE A 62 34.24 3.98 14.66
CA PHE A 62 34.71 2.67 15.12
C PHE A 62 35.65 1.97 14.13
N PRO A 63 35.30 1.87 12.82
CA PRO A 63 36.26 1.44 11.80
C PRO A 63 37.52 2.31 11.78
N GLY A 64 37.38 3.63 11.99
CA GLY A 64 38.52 4.53 12.10
C GLY A 64 39.41 4.28 13.32
N ALA A 65 38.82 3.91 14.45
CA ALA A 65 39.57 3.50 15.64
C ALA A 65 40.32 2.18 15.41
N VAL A 66 39.69 1.21 14.74
CA VAL A 66 40.35 -0.05 14.34
C VAL A 66 41.42 0.20 13.29
N TYR A 67 41.21 1.14 12.36
CA TYR A 67 42.23 1.57 11.41
C TYR A 67 43.44 2.17 12.12
N ALA A 68 43.24 3.00 13.14
CA ALA A 68 44.33 3.67 13.86
C ALA A 68 45.06 2.75 14.86
N SER A 69 44.32 1.89 15.58
CA SER A 69 44.85 1.12 16.71
C SER A 69 44.87 -0.40 16.50
N GLY A 70 44.48 -0.88 15.31
CA GLY A 70 44.37 -2.29 14.99
C GLY A 70 43.18 -2.98 15.69
N VAL A 71 43.22 -4.31 15.72
CA VAL A 71 42.14 -5.14 16.27
C VAL A 71 41.92 -4.90 17.76
N GLY A 72 42.90 -4.39 18.51
CA GLY A 72 42.76 -4.05 19.93
C GLY A 72 41.61 -3.06 20.23
N ALA A 73 41.25 -2.19 19.29
CA ALA A 73 40.06 -1.33 19.45
C ALA A 73 38.74 -2.12 19.55
N SER A 74 38.69 -3.35 19.06
CA SER A 74 37.51 -4.22 19.10
C SER A 74 37.13 -4.72 20.49
N TRP A 75 37.92 -4.42 21.54
CA TRP A 75 37.45 -4.54 22.93
C TRP A 75 36.18 -3.72 23.19
N ILE A 76 35.99 -2.60 22.47
CA ILE A 76 34.72 -1.85 22.48
C ILE A 76 33.57 -2.75 21.99
N ALA A 77 33.75 -3.43 20.85
CA ALA A 77 32.73 -4.31 20.29
C ALA A 77 32.40 -5.48 21.23
N VAL A 78 33.40 -6.10 21.85
CA VAL A 78 33.19 -7.17 22.83
C VAL A 78 32.37 -6.67 24.02
N GLY A 79 32.73 -5.51 24.58
CA GLY A 79 31.99 -4.91 25.69
C GLY A 79 30.54 -4.61 25.34
N LEU A 80 30.31 -4.07 24.14
CA LEU A 80 28.97 -3.78 23.62
C LEU A 80 28.15 -5.06 23.45
N VAL A 81 28.63 -6.08 22.71
CA VAL A 81 27.90 -7.35 22.49
C VAL A 81 27.50 -8.02 23.81
N VAL A 82 28.42 -8.09 24.77
CA VAL A 82 28.15 -8.70 26.08
C VAL A 82 27.09 -7.89 26.82
N CYS A 83 27.26 -6.58 26.95
CA CYS A 83 26.33 -5.77 27.72
C CYS A 83 24.97 -5.61 27.04
N THR A 84 24.92 -5.62 25.71
CA THR A 84 23.70 -5.76 24.92
C THR A 84 22.90 -6.99 25.36
N TYR A 85 23.53 -8.16 25.36
CA TYR A 85 22.89 -9.41 25.78
C TYR A 85 22.40 -9.33 27.23
N LEU A 86 23.24 -8.81 28.13
CA LEU A 86 22.90 -8.64 29.55
C LEU A 86 21.78 -7.62 29.77
N ASN A 87 21.71 -6.55 28.98
CA ASN A 87 20.65 -5.55 29.05
C ASN A 87 19.30 -6.15 28.67
N TRP A 88 19.25 -6.90 27.58
CA TRP A 88 18.05 -7.65 27.18
C TRP A 88 17.69 -8.79 28.15
N LEU A 89 18.66 -9.39 28.82
CA LEU A 89 18.43 -10.44 29.82
C LEU A 89 17.87 -9.88 31.14
N PHE A 90 18.46 -8.80 31.66
CA PHE A 90 18.20 -8.30 33.02
C PHE A 90 17.24 -7.12 33.07
N VAL A 91 17.34 -6.18 32.13
CA VAL A 91 16.56 -4.94 32.15
C VAL A 91 15.26 -5.09 31.38
N ALA A 92 15.31 -5.53 30.13
CA ALA A 92 14.15 -5.54 29.23
C ALA A 92 12.87 -6.20 29.80
N PRO A 93 12.89 -7.45 30.34
CA PRO A 93 11.67 -8.11 30.81
C PRO A 93 11.07 -7.43 32.05
N ARG A 94 11.91 -6.93 32.95
CA ARG A 94 11.47 -6.28 34.19
C ARG A 94 11.00 -4.86 33.95
N LEU A 95 11.73 -4.09 33.16
CA LEU A 95 11.35 -2.72 32.82
C LEU A 95 10.03 -2.70 32.06
N ARG A 96 9.80 -3.63 31.11
CA ARG A 96 8.51 -3.77 30.43
C ARG A 96 7.35 -4.06 31.39
N THR A 97 7.58 -4.95 32.36
CA THR A 97 6.54 -5.32 33.34
C THR A 97 6.24 -4.17 34.30
N TYR A 98 7.28 -3.48 34.78
CA TYR A 98 7.12 -2.43 35.78
C TYR A 98 6.57 -1.13 35.23
N THR A 99 6.92 -0.77 34.00
CA THR A 99 6.34 0.42 33.34
C THR A 99 4.85 0.25 33.02
N GLU A 100 4.34 -0.98 32.92
CA GLU A 100 2.90 -1.26 32.84
C GLU A 100 2.21 -1.12 34.20
N ARG A 101 2.84 -1.67 35.26
CA ARG A 101 2.30 -1.60 36.63
C ARG A 101 2.44 -0.22 37.28
N ALA A 102 3.39 0.59 36.84
CA ALA A 102 3.65 1.94 37.33
C ALA A 102 2.83 2.97 36.54
N GLY A 103 1.51 2.89 36.64
CA GLY A 103 0.60 3.88 36.04
C GLY A 103 0.68 3.98 34.51
N ASN A 104 1.09 2.90 33.83
CA ASN A 104 1.35 2.90 32.39
C ASN A 104 2.36 3.97 31.92
N ALA A 105 3.43 4.17 32.70
CA ALA A 105 4.47 5.17 32.44
C ALA A 105 4.99 5.15 30.99
N VAL A 106 4.99 6.32 30.35
CA VAL A 106 5.38 6.47 28.93
C VAL A 106 6.87 6.80 28.72
N SER A 107 7.56 7.26 29.76
CA SER A 107 8.97 7.63 29.74
C SER A 107 9.74 7.01 30.92
N LEU A 108 11.08 6.98 30.81
CA LEU A 108 11.94 6.51 31.91
C LEU A 108 11.80 7.37 33.16
N SER A 109 11.72 8.69 32.99
CA SER A 109 11.48 9.67 34.05
C SER A 109 10.15 9.42 34.77
N ALA A 110 9.07 9.17 34.02
CA ALA A 110 7.76 8.82 34.59
C ALA A 110 7.79 7.47 35.33
N TYR A 111 8.50 6.47 34.79
CA TYR A 111 8.68 5.19 35.48
C TYR A 111 9.39 5.39 36.82
N LEU A 112 10.48 6.16 36.86
CA LEU A 112 11.24 6.40 38.08
C LEU A 112 10.39 7.18 39.10
N GLU A 113 9.67 8.22 38.69
CA GLU A 113 8.75 9.00 39.56
C GLU A 113 7.75 8.06 40.25
N GLU A 114 7.08 7.23 39.44
CA GLU A 114 5.98 6.38 39.91
C GLU A 114 6.47 5.15 40.68
N ARG A 115 7.66 4.64 40.33
CA ARG A 115 8.34 3.52 41.03
C ARG A 115 8.76 3.89 42.45
N PHE A 116 9.14 5.15 42.68
CA PHE A 116 9.60 5.64 43.97
C PHE A 116 8.56 6.51 44.71
N GLU A 117 7.36 6.66 44.15
CA GLU A 117 6.27 7.45 44.72
C GLU A 117 6.71 8.90 45.03
N ASP A 118 7.52 9.49 44.13
CA ASP A 118 8.09 10.83 44.32
C ASP A 118 7.03 11.92 44.21
N ARG A 119 6.62 12.49 45.35
CA ARG A 119 5.66 13.61 45.39
C ARG A 119 6.28 14.97 45.05
N THR A 120 7.60 15.08 45.07
CA THR A 120 8.31 16.35 44.81
C THR A 120 8.48 16.63 43.31
N ARG A 121 8.31 15.61 42.46
CA ARG A 121 8.61 15.63 41.02
C ARG A 121 10.09 15.95 40.70
N MET A 122 10.97 15.98 41.69
CA MET A 122 12.40 16.25 41.48
C MET A 122 13.03 15.19 40.60
N LEU A 123 12.66 13.92 40.78
CA LEU A 123 13.27 12.82 40.03
C LEU A 123 12.96 12.93 38.54
N ARG A 124 11.73 13.32 38.19
CA ARG A 124 11.30 13.57 36.82
C ARG A 124 12.05 14.74 36.21
N MET A 125 12.17 15.86 36.93
CA MET A 125 12.89 17.05 36.47
C MET A 125 14.39 16.79 36.25
N VAL A 126 15.06 16.19 37.22
CA VAL A 126 16.50 15.87 37.14
C VAL A 126 16.76 14.88 36.00
N SER A 127 15.92 13.85 35.85
CA SER A 127 16.04 12.90 34.75
C SER A 127 15.85 13.58 33.39
N ALA A 128 14.86 14.45 33.24
CA ALA A 128 14.64 15.20 32.00
C ALA A 128 15.81 16.14 31.66
N ALA A 129 16.34 16.87 32.66
CA ALA A 129 17.46 17.79 32.47
C ALA A 129 18.75 17.07 32.04
N VAL A 130 19.12 15.98 32.74
CA VAL A 130 20.28 15.16 32.38
C VAL A 130 20.11 14.54 31.00
N THR A 131 18.91 14.07 30.69
CA THR A 131 18.58 13.51 29.37
C THR A 131 18.76 14.53 28.27
N LEU A 132 18.25 15.76 28.45
CA LEU A 132 18.36 16.84 27.47
C LEU A 132 19.82 17.23 27.22
N VAL A 133 20.64 17.38 28.27
CA VAL A 133 22.05 17.76 28.15
C VAL A 133 22.82 16.73 27.32
N PHE A 134 22.77 15.45 27.70
CA PHE A 134 23.56 14.43 27.01
C PHE A 134 23.01 14.08 25.63
N PHE A 135 21.68 14.12 25.39
CA PHE A 135 21.15 13.94 24.03
C PHE A 135 21.52 15.10 23.11
N THR A 136 21.58 16.33 23.61
CA THR A 136 22.03 17.47 22.78
C THR A 136 23.47 17.26 22.30
N VAL A 137 24.36 16.78 23.19
CA VAL A 137 25.75 16.43 22.80
C VAL A 137 25.79 15.23 21.85
N TYR A 138 24.91 14.25 22.05
CA TYR A 138 24.83 13.09 21.16
C TYR A 138 24.36 13.48 19.76
N VAL A 139 23.28 14.26 19.63
CA VAL A 139 22.80 14.78 18.34
C VAL A 139 23.91 15.58 17.65
N ALA A 140 24.74 16.32 18.39
CA ALA A 140 25.89 17.03 17.82
C ALA A 140 26.88 16.07 17.14
N SER A 141 27.11 14.88 17.70
CA SER A 141 27.95 13.85 17.06
C SER A 141 27.36 13.37 15.73
N GLY A 142 26.04 13.20 15.64
CA GLY A 142 25.35 12.84 14.40
C GLY A 142 25.51 13.92 13.32
N LEU A 143 25.45 15.20 13.72
CA LEU A 143 25.70 16.33 12.83
C LEU A 143 27.15 16.39 12.35
N VAL A 144 28.13 16.07 13.20
CA VAL A 144 29.55 15.94 12.80
C VAL A 144 29.72 14.80 11.79
N ALA A 145 29.13 13.63 12.04
CA ALA A 145 29.17 12.50 11.12
C ALA A 145 28.54 12.83 9.76
N GLY A 146 27.41 13.55 9.76
CA GLY A 146 26.78 14.05 8.54
C GLY A 146 27.65 15.08 7.80
N GLY A 147 28.26 16.01 8.53
CA GLY A 147 29.23 16.96 7.96
C GLY A 147 30.38 16.28 7.24
N LEU A 148 30.94 15.20 7.81
CA LEU A 148 31.98 14.39 7.18
C LEU A 148 31.46 13.65 5.93
N LEU A 149 30.28 13.03 6.02
CA LEU A 149 29.66 12.28 4.91
C LEU A 149 29.39 13.19 3.71
N PHE A 150 28.61 14.27 3.92
CA PHE A 150 28.24 15.21 2.87
C PHE A 150 29.45 15.97 2.33
N GLY A 151 30.45 16.24 3.17
CA GLY A 151 31.70 16.87 2.74
C GLY A 151 32.46 16.03 1.70
N HIS A 152 32.54 14.72 1.91
CA HIS A 152 33.19 13.82 0.95
C HIS A 152 32.34 13.54 -0.29
N ILE A 153 31.00 13.55 -0.18
CA ILE A 153 30.08 13.26 -1.30
C ILE A 153 29.95 14.43 -2.26
N PHE A 154 29.62 15.61 -1.73
CA PHE A 154 29.25 16.76 -2.55
C PHE A 154 30.43 17.71 -2.80
N GLY A 155 31.57 17.51 -2.14
CA GLY A 155 32.66 18.49 -2.11
C GLY A 155 32.24 19.79 -1.42
N ALA A 156 31.06 19.82 -0.80
CA ALA A 156 30.56 20.92 0.00
C ALA A 156 31.41 21.00 1.27
N GLY A 157 31.73 22.20 1.76
CA GLY A 157 32.46 22.33 3.02
C GLY A 157 31.76 21.60 4.18
N PHE A 158 32.52 21.18 5.20
CA PHE A 158 31.99 20.51 6.40
C PHE A 158 30.75 21.23 6.98
N ARG A 159 30.79 22.59 7.01
CA ARG A 159 29.68 23.42 7.51
C ARG A 159 28.39 23.26 6.71
N SER A 160 28.47 23.25 5.38
CA SER A 160 27.31 23.03 4.51
C SER A 160 26.76 21.60 4.62
N GLY A 161 27.64 20.60 4.73
CA GLY A 161 27.23 19.21 4.93
C GLY A 161 26.51 19.01 6.27
N MET A 162 27.02 19.65 7.33
CA MET A 162 26.40 19.65 8.65
C MET A 162 25.03 20.36 8.63
N ALA A 163 24.93 21.52 7.98
CA ALA A 163 23.67 22.27 7.85
C ALA A 163 22.60 21.47 7.09
N LEU A 164 22.98 20.80 6.00
CA LEU A 164 22.08 19.92 5.26
C LEU A 164 21.64 18.73 6.11
N THR A 165 22.55 18.12 6.87
CA THR A 165 22.21 17.03 7.81
C THR A 165 21.21 17.51 8.87
N ALA A 166 21.44 18.70 9.46
CA ALA A 166 20.53 19.30 10.44
C ALA A 166 19.15 19.55 9.84
N LEU A 167 19.07 20.08 8.61
CA LEU A 167 17.82 20.30 7.90
C LEU A 167 17.05 18.99 7.69
N VAL A 168 17.73 17.95 7.19
CA VAL A 168 17.12 16.63 6.94
C VAL A 168 16.58 16.03 8.25
N ILE A 169 17.37 16.07 9.34
CA ILE A 169 16.96 15.57 10.65
C ILE A 169 15.74 16.33 11.17
N VAL A 170 15.73 17.68 11.12
CA VAL A 170 14.61 18.50 11.62
C VAL A 170 13.33 18.24 10.84
N VAL A 171 13.41 18.26 9.50
CA VAL A 171 12.23 18.03 8.64
C VAL A 171 11.62 16.66 8.93
N TYR A 172 12.47 15.63 9.00
CA TYR A 172 12.03 14.26 9.24
C TYR A 172 11.46 14.06 10.65
N SER A 173 12.17 14.51 11.69
CA SER A 173 11.74 14.35 13.09
C SER A 173 10.50 15.17 13.44
N CYS A 174 10.18 16.24 12.70
CA CYS A 174 8.93 16.98 12.90
C CYS A 174 7.69 16.27 12.32
N LEU A 175 7.89 15.35 11.37
CA LEU A 175 6.84 14.61 10.67
C LEU A 175 6.48 13.28 11.37
N GLY A 176 7.42 12.67 12.11
CA GLY A 176 7.27 11.34 12.71
C GLY A 176 6.78 11.29 14.16
N GLY A 177 6.13 10.18 14.54
CA GLY A 177 5.87 9.75 15.93
C GLY A 177 6.46 8.36 16.22
N PHE A 178 6.53 7.91 17.47
CA PHE A 178 7.30 6.71 17.89
C PHE A 178 7.08 5.46 17.05
N LEU A 179 5.84 5.19 16.62
CA LEU A 179 5.53 4.04 15.76
C LEU A 179 6.11 4.20 14.35
N ALA A 180 5.99 5.40 13.76
CA ALA A 180 6.59 5.74 12.46
C ALA A 180 8.10 5.50 12.48
N VAL A 181 8.74 6.05 13.51
CA VAL A 181 10.17 5.94 13.78
C VAL A 181 10.60 4.47 13.93
N SER A 182 9.86 3.68 14.72
CA SER A 182 10.17 2.26 14.89
C SER A 182 10.03 1.43 13.62
N LEU A 183 9.12 1.77 12.71
CA LEU A 183 8.96 1.08 11.44
C LEU A 183 10.07 1.44 10.45
N THR A 184 10.40 2.72 10.31
CA THR A 184 11.49 3.18 9.44
C THR A 184 12.85 2.63 9.88
N HIS A 185 13.03 2.43 11.19
CA HIS A 185 14.22 1.76 11.70
C HIS A 185 14.41 0.33 11.22
N VAL A 186 13.34 -0.40 10.88
CA VAL A 186 13.51 -1.76 10.34
C VAL A 186 14.25 -1.70 9.01
N MET A 187 13.86 -0.78 8.14
CA MET A 187 14.53 -0.54 6.86
C MET A 187 15.97 -0.05 7.08
N GLN A 188 16.17 0.93 7.95
CA GLN A 188 17.50 1.49 8.24
C GLN A 188 18.43 0.46 8.87
N ALA A 189 17.97 -0.31 9.85
CA ALA A 189 18.72 -1.42 10.47
C ALA A 189 19.13 -2.48 9.44
N THR A 190 18.24 -2.79 8.50
CA THR A 190 18.50 -3.77 7.44
C THR A 190 19.55 -3.24 6.48
N LEU A 191 19.44 -1.97 6.08
CA LEU A 191 20.42 -1.34 5.21
C LEU A 191 21.81 -1.28 5.87
N MET A 192 21.87 -0.90 7.15
CA MET A 192 23.12 -0.87 7.91
C MET A 192 23.75 -2.26 8.05
N PHE A 193 22.92 -3.28 8.32
CA PHE A 193 23.36 -4.67 8.41
C PHE A 193 23.98 -5.15 7.11
N LEU A 194 23.25 -4.97 6.00
CA LEU A 194 23.72 -5.39 4.69
C LEU A 194 25.00 -4.64 4.30
N ALA A 195 25.07 -3.34 4.57
CA ALA A 195 26.25 -2.54 4.23
C ALA A 195 27.50 -2.97 5.00
N LEU A 196 27.38 -3.31 6.29
CA LEU A 196 28.49 -3.79 7.12
C LEU A 196 28.78 -5.29 6.96
N LEU A 197 27.86 -6.06 6.37
CA LEU A 197 28.11 -7.44 5.99
C LEU A 197 28.79 -7.52 4.62
N VAL A 198 28.27 -6.82 3.63
CA VAL A 198 28.69 -6.92 2.22
C VAL A 198 30.04 -6.24 1.98
N LEU A 199 30.27 -5.03 2.52
CA LEU A 199 31.51 -4.29 2.28
C LEU A 199 32.77 -5.10 2.67
N PRO A 200 32.87 -5.70 3.88
CA PRO A 200 34.05 -6.49 4.22
C PRO A 200 34.16 -7.79 3.44
N ILE A 201 33.05 -8.45 3.08
CA ILE A 201 33.07 -9.65 2.23
C ILE A 201 33.70 -9.31 0.88
N VAL A 202 33.20 -8.26 0.21
CA VAL A 202 33.72 -7.81 -1.10
C VAL A 202 35.18 -7.35 -0.98
N GLY A 203 35.54 -6.65 0.10
CA GLY A 203 36.92 -6.24 0.34
C GLY A 203 37.88 -7.43 0.50
N ILE A 204 37.50 -8.42 1.31
CA ILE A 204 38.32 -9.63 1.52
C ILE A 204 38.46 -10.43 0.22
N THR A 205 37.39 -10.57 -0.57
CA THR A 205 37.45 -11.27 -1.87
C THR A 205 38.30 -10.51 -2.87
N ALA A 206 38.21 -9.18 -2.92
CA ALA A 206 39.03 -8.34 -3.81
C ALA A 206 40.54 -8.40 -3.47
N LEU A 207 40.90 -8.63 -2.20
CA LEU A 207 42.29 -8.86 -1.76
C LEU A 207 42.82 -10.27 -2.08
N GLY A 208 41.96 -11.22 -2.46
CA GLY A 208 42.34 -12.63 -2.63
C GLY A 208 42.18 -13.50 -1.37
N GLY A 209 41.42 -13.04 -0.37
CA GLY A 209 41.07 -13.81 0.83
C GLY A 209 41.76 -13.35 2.12
N PHE A 210 41.60 -14.15 3.19
CA PHE A 210 42.13 -13.83 4.52
C PHE A 210 43.66 -13.91 4.62
N GLY A 211 44.31 -14.73 3.79
CA GLY A 211 45.78 -14.86 3.75
C GLY A 211 46.46 -13.54 3.36
N PRO A 212 46.16 -12.98 2.18
CA PRO A 212 46.70 -11.68 1.74
C PRO A 212 46.37 -10.51 2.69
N LEU A 213 45.18 -10.52 3.31
CA LEU A 213 44.83 -9.52 4.32
C LEU A 213 45.78 -9.60 5.53
N ARG A 214 46.03 -10.80 6.04
CA ARG A 214 46.96 -11.01 7.16
C ARG A 214 48.38 -10.58 6.81
N GLU A 215 48.89 -11.00 5.67
CA GLU A 215 50.23 -10.63 5.19
C GLU A 215 50.39 -9.12 5.06
N SER A 216 49.38 -8.43 4.51
CA SER A 216 49.38 -6.98 4.37
C SER A 216 49.46 -6.27 5.72
N LEU A 217 48.70 -6.74 6.73
CA LEU A 217 48.70 -6.17 8.08
C LEU A 217 50.02 -6.47 8.83
N ASP A 218 50.49 -7.71 8.78
CA ASP A 218 51.75 -8.13 9.42
C ASP A 218 52.95 -7.37 8.84
N SER A 219 52.93 -7.04 7.53
CA SER A 219 53.96 -6.23 6.88
C SER A 219 54.04 -4.79 7.39
N LYS A 220 52.93 -4.24 7.94
CA LYS A 220 52.91 -2.89 8.53
C LYS A 220 53.41 -2.91 9.96
N THR A 221 52.79 -3.73 10.81
CA THR A 221 53.19 -3.96 12.20
C THR A 221 52.44 -5.19 12.72
N PRO A 222 53.12 -6.22 13.26
CA PRO A 222 52.49 -7.44 13.77
C PRO A 222 51.43 -7.18 14.86
N GLY A 223 51.59 -6.10 15.63
CA GLY A 223 50.67 -5.69 16.68
C GLY A 223 49.27 -5.31 16.19
N LEU A 224 49.04 -5.11 14.89
CA LEU A 224 47.72 -4.76 14.35
C LEU A 224 46.69 -5.89 14.48
N LEU A 225 47.15 -7.14 14.55
CA LEU A 225 46.32 -8.34 14.72
C LEU A 225 46.32 -8.88 16.16
N ASP A 226 47.09 -8.26 17.07
CA ASP A 226 47.13 -8.63 18.47
C ASP A 226 46.18 -7.75 19.30
N MET A 227 45.13 -8.35 19.86
CA MET A 227 44.16 -7.68 20.74
C MET A 227 44.80 -7.12 22.02
N GLY A 228 45.97 -7.63 22.41
CA GLY A 228 46.72 -7.22 23.58
C GLY A 228 47.87 -6.26 23.29
N ALA A 229 48.14 -5.89 22.04
CA ALA A 229 49.22 -4.98 21.68
C ALA A 229 48.73 -3.53 21.62
N LYS A 230 49.56 -2.59 22.07
CA LYS A 230 49.31 -1.16 21.85
C LYS A 230 49.89 -0.74 20.49
N VAL A 231 49.05 -0.20 19.62
CA VAL A 231 49.44 0.34 18.32
C VAL A 231 49.01 1.81 18.23
N ASP A 232 49.94 2.66 17.83
CA ASP A 232 49.70 4.09 17.64
C ASP A 232 49.85 4.44 16.14
N PHE A 233 48.92 5.23 15.61
CA PHE A 233 48.95 5.76 14.24
C PHE A 233 49.33 7.24 14.28
N ILE A 234 50.57 7.54 13.91
CA ILE A 234 51.18 8.88 13.99
C ILE A 234 51.86 9.18 12.65
N ASP A 235 51.64 10.38 12.11
CA ASP A 235 52.24 10.85 10.83
C ASP A 235 52.04 9.87 9.65
N GLY A 236 50.87 9.23 9.58
CA GLY A 236 50.53 8.30 8.51
C GLY A 236 51.24 6.93 8.63
N ARG A 237 51.83 6.61 9.77
CA ARG A 237 52.50 5.32 10.01
C ARG A 237 51.97 4.65 11.27
N TRP A 238 51.81 3.34 11.20
CA TRP A 238 51.56 2.49 12.36
C TRP A 238 52.88 2.16 13.00
N SER A 239 52.97 2.36 14.31
CA SER A 239 54.13 1.99 15.11
C SER A 239 53.71 1.09 16.26
N ALA A 240 54.52 0.07 16.55
CA ALA A 240 54.34 -0.73 17.74
C ALA A 240 54.62 0.17 18.96
N GLY A 241 53.58 0.48 19.73
CA GLY A 241 53.63 1.39 20.86
C GLY A 241 54.27 0.74 22.09
N GLY A 242 55.55 0.34 22.00
CA GLY A 242 56.44 0.01 23.13
C GLY A 242 55.99 -1.02 24.18
N GLY A 243 54.80 -1.64 24.11
CA GLY A 243 54.27 -2.53 25.14
C GLY A 243 52.84 -3.05 24.88
N SER A 244 52.29 -3.78 25.85
CA SER A 244 50.92 -4.32 25.80
C SER A 244 49.86 -3.29 26.17
N LEU A 245 48.62 -3.49 25.70
CA LEU A 245 47.44 -2.78 26.18
C LEU A 245 47.31 -3.04 27.69
N GLY A 246 47.52 -2.00 28.49
CA GLY A 246 47.38 -2.13 29.94
C GLY A 246 45.97 -2.59 30.33
N VAL A 247 45.85 -3.35 31.42
CA VAL A 247 44.56 -3.88 31.93
C VAL A 247 43.52 -2.76 32.07
N VAL A 248 43.95 -1.58 32.52
CA VAL A 248 43.10 -0.39 32.66
C VAL A 248 42.52 0.09 31.33
N ALA A 249 43.29 0.02 30.24
CA ALA A 249 42.83 0.38 28.91
C ALA A 249 41.80 -0.63 28.38
N VAL A 250 42.05 -1.93 28.57
CA VAL A 250 41.09 -3.00 28.19
C VAL A 250 39.76 -2.82 28.94
N ILE A 251 39.80 -2.62 30.25
CA ILE A 251 38.60 -2.36 31.06
C ILE A 251 37.88 -1.09 30.58
N SER A 252 38.63 -0.03 30.25
CA SER A 252 38.07 1.21 29.73
C SER A 252 37.33 1.00 28.39
N LEU A 253 37.91 0.24 27.46
CA LEU A 253 37.27 -0.09 26.18
C LEU A 253 36.03 -0.97 26.38
N LEU A 254 36.12 -2.01 27.22
CA LEU A 254 34.98 -2.87 27.56
C LEU A 254 33.82 -2.10 28.22
N SER A 255 34.14 -1.08 29.02
CA SER A 255 33.14 -0.32 29.76
C SER A 255 32.18 0.50 28.89
N TRP A 256 32.45 0.66 27.59
CA TRP A 256 31.44 1.14 26.63
C TRP A 256 30.14 0.33 26.70
N GLY A 257 30.23 -0.98 26.96
CA GLY A 257 29.07 -1.83 27.17
C GLY A 257 28.14 -1.36 28.31
N LEU A 258 28.68 -0.78 29.38
CA LEU A 258 27.88 -0.35 30.54
C LEU A 258 26.84 0.74 30.19
N GLY A 259 27.03 1.44 29.07
CA GLY A 259 26.09 2.47 28.62
C GLY A 259 24.70 1.93 28.30
N TYR A 260 24.59 0.68 27.81
CA TYR A 260 23.30 0.08 27.42
C TYR A 260 22.24 0.09 28.53
N PHE A 261 22.68 -0.04 29.78
CA PHE A 261 21.77 -0.05 30.94
C PHE A 261 21.15 1.33 31.22
N GLY A 262 21.72 2.41 30.69
CA GLY A 262 21.34 3.78 30.97
C GLY A 262 20.74 4.57 29.81
N GLN A 263 20.67 4.02 28.59
CA GLN A 263 20.22 4.76 27.40
C GLN A 263 18.68 4.89 27.30
N PRO A 264 18.07 6.07 27.51
CA PRO A 264 16.61 6.19 27.57
C PRO A 264 15.90 5.80 26.27
N HIS A 265 16.52 6.07 25.11
CA HIS A 265 15.95 5.76 23.79
C HIS A 265 15.92 4.24 23.51
N ILE A 266 16.92 3.48 23.97
CA ILE A 266 16.93 2.01 23.90
C ILE A 266 15.89 1.43 24.87
N LEU A 267 15.90 1.92 26.12
CA LEU A 267 14.99 1.46 27.17
C LEU A 267 13.51 1.69 26.79
N ALA A 268 13.20 2.75 26.05
CA ALA A 268 11.86 2.99 25.52
C ALA A 268 11.36 1.87 24.58
N ARG A 269 12.26 1.21 23.83
CA ARG A 269 11.88 0.06 22.98
C ARG A 269 11.52 -1.18 23.81
N PHE A 270 12.16 -1.36 24.97
CA PHE A 270 11.76 -2.41 25.92
C PHE A 270 10.38 -2.12 26.51
N MET A 271 10.06 -0.84 26.78
CA MET A 271 8.74 -0.43 27.26
C MET A 271 7.64 -0.64 26.19
N GLY A 272 7.98 -0.49 24.92
CA GLY A 272 7.06 -0.64 23.78
C GLY A 272 6.81 -2.07 23.29
N ILE A 273 7.59 -3.07 23.74
CA ILE A 273 7.44 -4.46 23.26
C ILE A 273 6.08 -5.05 23.66
N ARG A 274 5.43 -5.77 22.76
CA ARG A 274 4.05 -6.26 22.97
C ARG A 274 3.85 -7.14 24.21
N SER A 275 4.87 -7.93 24.57
CA SER A 275 4.80 -8.90 25.67
C SER A 275 6.20 -9.29 26.14
N THR A 276 6.34 -9.62 27.42
CA THR A 276 7.56 -10.19 27.99
C THR A 276 7.92 -11.54 27.36
N ARG A 277 6.96 -12.30 26.83
CA ARG A 277 7.21 -13.55 26.09
C ARG A 277 7.99 -13.32 24.79
N ALA A 278 7.93 -12.12 24.23
CA ALA A 278 8.62 -11.75 22.99
C ALA A 278 10.08 -11.34 23.22
N VAL A 279 10.47 -11.05 24.48
CA VAL A 279 11.81 -10.54 24.84
C VAL A 279 12.93 -11.54 24.51
N PRO A 280 12.82 -12.85 24.76
CA PRO A 280 13.89 -13.79 24.40
C PRO A 280 14.17 -13.85 22.89
N ALA A 281 13.13 -13.72 22.06
CA ALA A 281 13.27 -13.67 20.60
C ALA A 281 13.93 -12.36 20.16
N ALA A 282 13.45 -11.21 20.68
CA ALA A 282 14.02 -9.91 20.39
C ALA A 282 15.51 -9.82 20.79
N ARG A 283 15.87 -10.38 21.96
CA ARG A 283 17.26 -10.50 22.42
C ARG A 283 18.14 -11.25 21.41
N ARG A 284 17.71 -12.42 20.93
CA ARG A 284 18.51 -13.21 19.98
C ARG A 284 18.74 -12.46 18.67
N ILE A 285 17.69 -11.79 18.17
CA ILE A 285 17.76 -11.01 16.93
C ILE A 285 18.73 -9.85 17.11
N GLU A 286 18.56 -9.04 18.15
CA GLU A 286 19.37 -7.85 18.35
C GLU A 286 20.82 -8.20 18.67
N THR A 287 21.09 -9.20 19.52
CA THR A 287 22.47 -9.59 19.86
C THR A 287 23.18 -10.17 18.64
N GLY A 288 22.48 -10.96 17.82
CA GLY A 288 22.99 -11.45 16.54
C GLY A 288 23.30 -10.30 15.57
N TRP A 289 22.39 -9.35 15.45
CA TRP A 289 22.54 -8.17 14.60
C TRP A 289 23.74 -7.31 15.03
N VAL A 290 23.84 -6.94 16.31
CA VAL A 290 24.95 -6.15 16.89
C VAL A 290 26.30 -6.85 16.69
N THR A 291 26.34 -8.17 16.89
CA THR A 291 27.57 -8.96 16.68
C THR A 291 28.06 -8.86 15.24
N VAL A 292 27.17 -9.03 14.27
CA VAL A 292 27.53 -9.00 12.83
C VAL A 292 27.99 -7.61 12.41
N VAL A 293 27.26 -6.55 12.78
CA VAL A 293 27.62 -5.19 12.34
C VAL A 293 28.93 -4.69 12.96
N LEU A 294 29.21 -5.04 14.22
CA LEU A 294 30.47 -4.69 14.87
C LEU A 294 31.66 -5.50 14.35
N ALA A 295 31.44 -6.79 14.05
CA ALA A 295 32.45 -7.59 13.36
C ALA A 295 32.74 -7.02 11.96
N GLY A 296 31.69 -6.68 11.22
CA GLY A 296 31.79 -6.05 9.91
C GLY A 296 32.58 -4.74 9.96
N ALA A 297 32.22 -3.83 10.87
CA ALA A 297 32.91 -2.57 11.10
C ALA A 297 34.40 -2.75 11.49
N THR A 298 34.70 -3.79 12.29
CA THR A 298 36.10 -4.17 12.60
C THR A 298 36.85 -4.56 11.33
N PHE A 299 36.27 -5.43 10.49
CA PHE A 299 36.89 -5.81 9.22
C PHE A 299 37.05 -4.63 8.26
N VAL A 300 36.12 -3.69 8.22
CA VAL A 300 36.27 -2.44 7.43
C VAL A 300 37.53 -1.68 7.85
N GLY A 301 37.75 -1.51 9.16
CA GLY A 301 38.95 -0.83 9.67
C GLY A 301 40.25 -1.52 9.24
N LEU A 302 40.31 -2.84 9.39
CA LEU A 302 41.47 -3.66 8.99
C LEU A 302 41.70 -3.65 7.47
N LEU A 303 40.64 -3.80 6.67
CA LEU A 303 40.70 -3.72 5.21
C LEU A 303 41.18 -2.36 4.74
N GLY A 304 40.83 -1.30 5.47
CA GLY A 304 41.31 0.05 5.18
C GLY A 304 42.82 0.12 5.20
N ILE A 305 43.46 -0.50 6.21
CA ILE A 305 44.92 -0.53 6.33
C ILE A 305 45.55 -1.24 5.12
N ALA A 306 44.92 -2.34 4.67
CA ALA A 306 45.44 -3.17 3.60
C ALA A 306 45.21 -2.60 2.18
N GLN A 307 44.09 -1.90 1.93
CA GLN A 307 43.67 -1.53 0.57
C GLN A 307 43.81 -0.06 0.19
N THR A 308 43.91 0.90 1.12
CA THR A 308 43.83 2.33 0.73
C THR A 308 45.04 2.82 -0.08
N GLY A 309 46.09 2.01 -0.24
CA GLY A 309 47.30 2.30 -1.04
C GLY A 309 48.20 3.38 -0.43
N LYS A 310 47.60 4.43 0.16
CA LYS A 310 48.23 5.47 0.99
C LYS A 310 47.52 5.56 2.35
N PRO A 311 48.24 5.93 3.42
CA PRO A 311 47.62 6.21 4.72
C PRO A 311 46.59 7.33 4.62
N LEU A 312 45.42 7.14 5.22
CA LEU A 312 44.37 8.15 5.27
C LEU A 312 44.77 9.30 6.19
N HIS A 313 44.47 10.54 5.78
CA HIS A 313 44.67 11.72 6.63
C HIS A 313 43.70 11.72 7.83
N ASP A 314 42.46 11.29 7.61
CA ASP A 314 41.46 11.11 8.66
C ASP A 314 41.00 9.65 8.69
N PRO A 315 41.41 8.86 9.71
CA PRO A 315 40.98 7.47 9.89
C PRO A 315 39.45 7.28 9.89
N GLN A 316 38.67 8.29 10.30
CA GLN A 316 37.21 8.19 10.38
C GLN A 316 36.54 8.07 9.00
N THR A 317 37.27 8.36 7.93
CA THR A 317 36.78 8.30 6.55
C THR A 317 37.02 6.95 5.88
N VAL A 318 37.56 5.96 6.61
CA VAL A 318 37.95 4.66 6.04
C VAL A 318 36.81 3.93 5.33
N TYR A 319 35.62 3.91 5.92
CA TYR A 319 34.44 3.29 5.32
C TYR A 319 34.04 3.99 4.01
N ILE A 320 34.02 5.33 4.02
CA ILE A 320 33.67 6.14 2.84
C ILE A 320 34.66 5.85 1.70
N ASN A 321 35.96 5.84 1.99
CA ASN A 321 36.98 5.59 0.98
C ASN A 321 36.91 4.17 0.42
N LEU A 322 36.81 3.14 1.27
CA LEU A 322 36.68 1.75 0.83
C LEU A 322 35.44 1.52 -0.04
N SER A 323 34.30 2.12 0.32
CA SER A 323 33.07 2.00 -0.48
C SER A 323 33.23 2.52 -1.91
N ARG A 324 34.05 3.56 -2.11
CA ARG A 324 34.33 4.14 -3.44
C ARG A 324 35.37 3.38 -4.23
N ILE A 325 36.31 2.72 -3.54
CA ILE A 325 37.35 1.92 -4.16
C ILE A 325 36.75 0.59 -4.64
N LEU A 326 35.89 -0.02 -3.84
CA LEU A 326 35.40 -1.39 -4.05
C LEU A 326 34.12 -1.49 -4.88
N PHE A 327 33.31 -0.42 -4.97
CA PHE A 327 32.01 -0.47 -5.64
C PHE A 327 31.92 0.55 -6.78
N SER A 328 31.04 0.24 -7.75
CA SER A 328 30.61 1.20 -8.76
C SER A 328 29.93 2.43 -8.13
N PRO A 329 29.78 3.56 -8.83
CA PRO A 329 29.11 4.74 -8.28
C PRO A 329 27.70 4.47 -7.72
N TRP A 330 26.96 3.53 -8.31
CA TRP A 330 25.65 3.12 -7.80
C TRP A 330 25.77 2.32 -6.50
N GLY A 331 26.66 1.32 -6.46
CA GLY A 331 26.89 0.51 -5.26
C GLY A 331 27.47 1.33 -4.10
N ALA A 332 28.42 2.23 -4.38
CA ALA A 332 28.96 3.16 -3.40
C ALA A 332 27.87 4.10 -2.86
N GLY A 333 26.93 4.53 -3.70
CA GLY A 333 25.74 5.28 -3.28
C GLY A 333 24.96 4.55 -2.19
N VAL A 334 24.61 3.27 -2.42
CA VAL A 334 23.89 2.43 -1.45
C VAL A 334 24.66 2.28 -0.13
N MET A 335 25.97 2.04 -0.18
CA MET A 335 26.83 1.93 1.02
C MET A 335 26.84 3.24 1.83
N LEU A 336 26.93 4.38 1.15
CA LEU A 336 26.94 5.69 1.79
C LEU A 336 25.57 6.09 2.37
N ILE A 337 24.47 5.61 1.77
CA ILE A 337 23.12 5.77 2.35
C ILE A 337 23.01 5.02 3.68
N ALA A 338 23.68 3.89 3.86
CA ALA A 338 23.70 3.19 5.15
C ALA A 338 24.30 4.07 6.28
N VAL A 339 25.30 4.90 5.96
CA VAL A 339 25.86 5.89 6.89
C VAL A 339 24.83 6.96 7.24
N LEU A 340 24.14 7.50 6.23
CA LEU A 340 23.07 8.49 6.44
C LEU A 340 21.92 7.89 7.27
N ALA A 341 21.53 6.65 6.98
CA ALA A 341 20.51 5.90 7.70
C ALA A 341 20.85 5.78 9.19
N ALA A 342 22.10 5.43 9.51
CA ALA A 342 22.58 5.35 10.89
C ALA A 342 22.57 6.71 11.61
N ILE A 343 22.92 7.79 10.91
CA ILE A 343 22.89 9.15 11.46
C ILE A 343 21.45 9.56 11.79
N ILE A 344 20.53 9.38 10.84
CA ILE A 344 19.13 9.80 10.97
C ILE A 344 18.40 8.95 12.03
N SER A 345 18.55 7.62 12.02
CA SER A 345 17.85 6.72 12.96
C SER A 345 18.12 7.04 14.43
N THR A 346 19.38 7.36 14.75
CA THR A 346 19.78 7.72 16.10
C THR A 346 19.31 9.12 16.48
N ALA A 347 19.54 10.10 15.61
CA ALA A 347 19.16 11.48 15.87
C ALA A 347 17.64 11.61 16.09
N ASP A 348 16.85 10.91 15.28
CA ASP A 348 15.39 10.91 15.36
C ASP A 348 14.89 10.31 16.68
N SER A 349 15.44 9.16 17.10
CA SER A 349 15.10 8.55 18.39
C SER A 349 15.42 9.47 19.58
N GLN A 350 16.53 10.18 19.53
CA GLN A 350 16.98 11.06 20.60
C GLN A 350 16.19 12.37 20.64
N LEU A 351 15.87 12.94 19.48
CA LEU A 351 15.04 14.13 19.37
C LEU A 351 13.60 13.86 19.79
N LEU A 352 13.06 12.69 19.47
CA LEU A 352 11.73 12.27 19.95
C LEU A 352 11.69 12.17 21.48
N VAL A 353 12.66 11.50 22.11
CA VAL A 353 12.71 11.38 23.58
C VAL A 353 12.97 12.73 24.25
N SER A 354 13.82 13.58 23.65
CA SER A 354 14.07 14.95 24.14
C SER A 354 12.83 15.83 24.04
N SER A 355 12.08 15.70 22.95
CA SER A 355 10.80 16.37 22.73
C SER A 355 9.79 15.96 23.80
N VAL A 356 9.63 14.65 24.06
CA VAL A 356 8.76 14.14 25.13
C VAL A 356 9.19 14.64 26.51
N ALA A 357 10.49 14.66 26.80
CA ALA A 357 11.00 15.18 28.07
C ALA A 357 10.69 16.69 28.24
N LEU A 358 10.83 17.48 27.18
CA LEU A 358 10.53 18.92 27.22
C LEU A 358 9.02 19.21 27.24
N THR A 359 8.19 18.44 26.54
CA THR A 359 6.74 18.66 26.50
C THR A 359 6.05 18.13 27.74
N GLU A 360 6.30 16.87 28.09
CA GLU A 360 5.51 16.15 29.10
C GLU A 360 6.12 16.32 30.49
N ASP A 361 7.46 16.24 30.59
CA ASP A 361 8.15 16.28 31.89
C ASP A 361 8.44 17.71 32.37
N PHE A 362 8.48 18.68 31.46
CA PHE A 362 8.75 20.09 31.77
C PHE A 362 7.53 21.00 31.51
N TYR A 363 7.11 21.16 30.25
CA TYR A 363 6.07 22.13 29.87
C TYR A 363 4.70 21.79 30.48
N HIS A 364 4.23 20.56 30.32
CA HIS A 364 2.93 20.11 30.85
C HIS A 364 2.96 20.01 32.39
N ALA A 365 4.08 19.57 32.96
CA ALA A 365 4.22 19.40 34.41
C ALA A 365 4.24 20.74 35.19
N PHE A 366 4.87 21.79 34.63
CA PHE A 366 5.15 23.04 35.35
C PHE A 366 4.63 24.32 34.70
N LEU A 367 4.64 24.46 33.36
CA LEU A 367 4.22 25.69 32.68
C LEU A 367 2.70 25.73 32.43
N ASN A 368 2.13 24.69 31.82
CA ASN A 368 0.72 24.66 31.44
C ASN A 368 0.09 23.26 31.60
N ARG A 369 -0.49 23.01 32.78
CA ARG A 369 -1.11 21.73 33.17
C ARG A 369 -2.44 21.40 32.47
N ARG A 370 -2.98 22.32 31.66
CA ARG A 370 -4.24 22.12 30.90
C ARG A 370 -4.02 22.24 29.39
N ALA A 371 -2.78 22.12 28.92
CA ALA A 371 -2.47 22.23 27.51
C ALA A 371 -3.17 21.12 26.71
N SER A 372 -3.88 21.49 25.64
CA SER A 372 -4.47 20.53 24.70
C SER A 372 -3.39 19.72 23.97
N ASP A 373 -3.72 18.50 23.53
CA ASP A 373 -2.80 17.64 22.75
C ASP A 373 -2.16 18.34 21.55
N LYS A 374 -2.92 19.20 20.85
CA LYS A 374 -2.39 20.01 19.73
C LYS A 374 -1.29 20.97 20.16
N ALA A 375 -1.41 21.58 21.34
CA ALA A 375 -0.40 22.49 21.88
C ALA A 375 0.86 21.74 22.30
N LEU A 376 0.71 20.55 22.91
CA LEU A 376 1.84 19.69 23.30
C LEU A 376 2.68 19.27 22.08
N VAL A 377 2.03 18.93 20.96
CA VAL A 377 2.73 18.59 19.71
C VAL A 377 3.54 19.76 19.15
N TRP A 378 2.99 20.97 19.13
CA TRP A 378 3.71 22.16 18.65
C TRP A 378 4.90 22.55 19.53
N VAL A 379 4.77 22.42 20.85
CA VAL A 379 5.89 22.60 21.79
C VAL A 379 6.97 21.56 21.54
N GLY A 380 6.58 20.31 21.30
CA GLY A 380 7.52 19.23 20.98
C GLY A 380 8.31 19.48 19.70
N ARG A 381 7.65 19.93 18.63
CA ARG A 381 8.32 20.32 17.37
C ARG A 381 9.29 21.48 17.56
N SER A 382 8.88 22.49 18.34
CA SER A 382 9.75 23.63 18.65
C SER A 382 10.98 23.20 19.45
N ALA A 383 10.82 22.27 20.40
CA ALA A 383 11.90 21.69 21.17
C ALA A 383 12.93 20.96 20.29
N VAL A 384 12.47 20.18 19.29
CA VAL A 384 13.36 19.52 18.31
C VAL A 384 14.26 20.54 17.62
N VAL A 385 13.69 21.65 17.10
CA VAL A 385 14.46 22.70 16.43
C VAL A 385 15.50 23.33 17.35
N VAL A 386 15.12 23.67 18.59
CA VAL A 386 16.03 24.28 19.57
C VAL A 386 17.18 23.34 19.91
N VAL A 387 16.89 22.06 20.19
CA VAL A 387 17.93 21.05 20.49
C VAL A 387 18.89 20.90 19.32
N THR A 388 18.39 20.81 18.08
CA THR A 388 19.25 20.71 16.89
C THR A 388 20.11 21.95 16.68
N LEU A 389 19.61 23.16 16.95
CA LEU A 389 20.40 24.39 16.86
C LEU A 389 21.56 24.39 17.87
N VAL A 390 21.29 24.03 19.13
CA VAL A 390 22.34 23.93 20.16
C VAL A 390 23.35 22.84 19.81
N ALA A 391 22.88 21.68 19.35
CA ALA A 391 23.73 20.59 18.87
C ALA A 391 24.63 21.04 17.70
N SER A 392 24.10 21.87 16.79
CA SER A 392 24.87 22.42 15.67
C SER A 392 25.98 23.36 16.15
N LEU A 393 25.73 24.18 17.17
CA LEU A 393 26.76 25.03 17.78
C LEU A 393 27.87 24.20 18.45
N ILE A 394 27.51 23.09 19.10
CA ILE A 394 28.47 22.15 19.69
C ILE A 394 29.31 21.49 18.58
N ALA A 395 28.66 21.01 17.51
CA ALA A 395 29.32 20.37 16.38
C ALA A 395 30.34 21.31 15.69
N LEU A 396 30.04 22.62 15.60
CA LEU A 396 30.94 23.62 15.02
C LEU A 396 32.19 23.93 15.86
N ARG A 397 32.20 23.64 17.17
CA ARG A 397 33.38 23.85 18.02
C ARG A 397 34.51 22.84 17.75
N GLY A 398 34.24 21.79 16.98
CA GLY A 398 35.20 20.76 16.62
C GLY A 398 35.42 19.73 17.73
N GLY A 399 35.99 18.57 17.34
CA GLY A 399 36.23 17.43 18.22
C GLY A 399 36.13 16.11 17.46
N GLY A 400 36.87 15.09 17.89
CA GLY A 400 36.80 13.77 17.25
C GLY A 400 35.45 13.11 17.48
N LEU A 401 34.83 12.59 16.41
CA LEU A 401 33.50 11.94 16.44
C LEU A 401 33.37 10.90 17.56
N LEU A 402 34.35 9.99 17.69
CA LEU A 402 34.34 8.95 18.74
C LEU A 402 34.32 9.54 20.16
N GLY A 403 35.02 10.66 20.36
CA GLY A 403 35.10 11.34 21.66
C GLY A 403 33.79 12.02 22.05
N ILE A 404 33.09 12.64 21.09
CA ILE A 404 31.79 13.28 21.34
C ILE A 404 30.74 12.20 21.66
N VAL A 405 30.70 11.13 20.87
CA VAL A 405 29.79 9.98 21.10
C VAL A 405 30.08 9.35 22.44
N GLY A 406 31.35 9.02 22.73
CA GLY A 406 31.75 8.42 24.00
C GLY A 406 31.39 9.29 25.20
N TYR A 407 31.56 10.61 25.10
CA TYR A 407 31.18 11.52 26.18
C TYR A 407 29.67 11.50 26.48
N ALA A 408 28.85 11.60 25.44
CA ALA A 408 27.39 11.52 25.60
C ALA A 408 26.94 10.13 26.10
N TRP A 409 27.55 9.07 25.56
CA TRP A 409 27.30 7.68 25.94
C TRP A 409 27.63 7.42 27.41
N ALA A 410 28.79 7.91 27.88
CA ALA A 410 29.23 7.86 29.28
C ALA A 410 28.25 8.57 30.22
N GLY A 411 27.77 9.75 29.83
CA GLY A 411 26.81 10.53 30.61
C GLY A 411 25.55 9.74 30.97
N PHE A 412 24.94 9.09 29.97
CA PHE A 412 23.76 8.25 30.17
C PHE A 412 24.05 6.98 30.97
N GLY A 413 25.11 6.26 30.62
CA GLY A 413 25.47 5.02 31.30
C GLY A 413 25.77 5.23 32.78
N ALA A 414 26.51 6.30 33.11
CA ALA A 414 26.83 6.65 34.48
C ALA A 414 25.60 7.16 35.26
N ALA A 415 24.79 8.05 34.68
CA ALA A 415 23.66 8.66 35.37
C ALA A 415 22.50 7.68 35.57
N PHE A 416 22.12 6.94 34.54
CA PHE A 416 20.92 6.10 34.58
C PHE A 416 21.22 4.61 34.76
N GLY A 417 22.36 4.09 34.28
CA GLY A 417 22.64 2.65 34.31
C GLY A 417 22.52 2.03 35.70
N PRO A 418 23.27 2.52 36.71
CA PRO A 418 23.16 2.08 38.10
C PRO A 418 21.75 2.25 38.67
N VAL A 419 21.12 3.39 38.40
CA VAL A 419 19.81 3.74 38.97
C VAL A 419 18.71 2.85 38.40
N VAL A 420 18.74 2.56 37.11
CA VAL A 420 17.83 1.61 36.45
C VAL A 420 18.02 0.22 37.03
N LEU A 421 19.25 -0.31 37.05
CA LEU A 421 19.53 -1.64 37.60
C LEU A 421 19.10 -1.76 39.08
N LEU A 422 19.46 -0.79 39.92
CA LEU A 422 19.05 -0.79 41.32
C LEU A 422 17.54 -0.64 41.47
N SER A 423 16.86 0.19 40.67
CA SER A 423 15.39 0.31 40.71
C SER A 423 14.70 -1.02 40.41
N LEU A 424 15.31 -1.81 39.52
CA LEU A 424 14.84 -3.10 39.01
C LEU A 424 15.30 -4.31 39.83
N TYR A 425 16.10 -4.17 40.88
CA TYR A 425 16.57 -5.32 41.67
C TYR A 425 16.61 -5.05 43.17
N TRP A 426 16.70 -3.78 43.58
CA TRP A 426 16.81 -3.38 44.98
C TRP A 426 15.49 -2.77 45.48
N PRO A 427 14.68 -3.52 46.24
CA PRO A 427 13.36 -3.07 46.68
C PRO A 427 13.42 -1.92 47.70
N ARG A 428 14.55 -1.73 48.39
CA ARG A 428 14.71 -0.74 49.46
C ARG A 428 15.17 0.64 48.97
N MET A 429 15.51 0.79 47.68
CA MET A 429 15.96 2.05 47.11
C MET A 429 14.88 3.14 47.23
N THR A 430 15.29 4.35 47.60
CA THR A 430 14.43 5.53 47.77
C THR A 430 14.55 6.50 46.60
N TRP A 431 13.60 7.45 46.48
CA TRP A 431 13.67 8.53 45.48
C TRP A 431 14.95 9.38 45.62
N ALA A 432 15.41 9.64 46.85
CA ALA A 432 16.64 10.40 47.12
C ALA A 432 17.89 9.65 46.65
N GLY A 433 17.94 8.33 46.83
CA GLY A 433 18.98 7.49 46.24
C GLY A 433 19.01 7.56 44.72
N ALA A 434 17.85 7.57 44.08
CA ALA A 434 17.75 7.68 42.63
C ALA A 434 18.25 9.05 42.11
N VAL A 435 17.85 10.16 42.75
CA VAL A 435 18.35 11.51 42.42
C VAL A 435 19.87 11.59 42.62
N ALA A 436 20.37 11.13 43.78
CA ALA A 436 21.80 11.19 44.10
C ALA A 436 22.64 10.42 43.09
N GLY A 437 22.19 9.23 42.66
CA GLY A 437 22.87 8.44 41.63
C GLY A 437 22.89 9.13 40.26
N ILE A 438 21.76 9.68 39.80
CA ILE A 438 21.68 10.39 38.52
C ILE A 438 22.61 11.61 38.51
N VAL A 439 22.53 12.45 39.55
CA VAL A 439 23.32 13.69 39.62
C VAL A 439 24.80 13.40 39.76
N SER A 440 25.20 12.46 40.63
CA SER A 440 26.62 12.17 40.84
C SER A 440 27.25 11.47 39.63
N GLY A 441 26.51 10.59 38.94
CA GLY A 441 26.96 9.97 37.69
C GLY A 441 27.17 11.01 36.60
N ALA A 442 26.17 11.87 36.36
CA ALA A 442 26.28 12.96 35.38
C ALA A 442 27.42 13.93 35.71
N ALA A 443 27.52 14.39 36.96
CA ALA A 443 28.56 15.32 37.40
C ALA A 443 29.96 14.71 37.27
N THR A 444 30.12 13.41 37.57
CA THR A 444 31.41 12.72 37.42
C THR A 444 31.87 12.75 35.97
N VAL A 445 30.99 12.44 35.00
CA VAL A 445 31.34 12.50 33.57
C VAL A 445 31.65 13.94 33.15
N LEU A 446 30.85 14.92 33.57
CA LEU A 446 31.09 16.32 33.21
C LEU A 446 32.44 16.86 33.72
N LEU A 447 32.84 16.44 34.92
CA LEU A 447 34.02 16.95 35.62
C LEU A 447 35.27 16.08 35.43
N TRP A 448 35.14 14.85 34.90
CA TRP A 448 36.22 13.86 34.90
C TRP A 448 37.50 14.42 34.30
N LYS A 449 37.42 15.04 33.12
CA LYS A 449 38.58 15.62 32.42
C LYS A 449 39.29 16.73 33.18
N GLN A 450 38.62 17.44 34.08
CA GLN A 450 39.26 18.45 34.94
C GLN A 450 39.85 17.82 36.22
N VAL A 451 39.31 16.68 36.66
CA VAL A 451 39.73 15.98 37.88
C VAL A 451 40.88 15.00 37.62
N THR A 452 40.94 14.35 36.46
CA THR A 452 41.99 13.35 36.15
C THR A 452 43.42 13.88 36.33
N PRO A 453 43.75 15.12 35.90
CA PRO A 453 45.10 15.69 36.12
C PRO A 453 45.46 15.84 37.60
N LEU A 454 44.47 15.99 38.49
CA LEU A 454 44.65 16.16 39.93
C LEU A 454 44.88 14.83 40.67
N LEU A 455 44.45 13.70 40.09
CA LEU A 455 44.53 12.36 40.71
C LEU A 455 45.85 11.61 40.42
N GLY A 456 46.66 12.11 39.49
CA GLY A 456 47.98 11.56 39.15
C GLY A 456 47.99 10.51 38.01
N PRO A 457 49.19 10.03 37.61
CA PRO A 457 49.40 9.18 36.43
C PRO A 457 48.59 7.87 36.35
N PRO A 458 48.37 7.08 37.42
CA PRO A 458 47.66 5.80 37.31
C PRO A 458 46.16 5.95 36.99
N TRP A 459 45.61 7.15 37.16
CA TRP A 459 44.22 7.47 36.85
C TRP A 459 44.06 8.15 35.48
N SER A 460 45.18 8.55 34.86
CA SER A 460 45.19 9.15 33.53
C SER A 460 44.81 8.11 32.46
N GLY A 461 43.84 8.46 31.60
CA GLY A 461 43.39 7.59 30.52
C GLY A 461 42.25 6.61 30.85
N ILE A 462 41.70 6.63 32.07
CA ILE A 462 40.47 5.87 32.40
C ILE A 462 39.27 6.53 31.70
N TYR A 463 38.48 5.72 31.00
CA TYR A 463 37.24 6.20 30.40
C TYR A 463 36.23 6.62 31.48
N GLU A 464 35.73 7.85 31.36
CA GLU A 464 34.82 8.55 32.29
C GLU A 464 33.54 7.78 32.67
N MET A 465 33.11 6.81 31.84
CA MET A 465 32.02 5.89 32.17
C MET A 465 32.26 5.10 33.46
N LEU A 466 33.46 4.53 33.63
CA LEU A 466 33.77 3.62 34.75
C LEU A 466 33.68 4.30 36.13
N PRO A 467 34.37 5.43 36.39
CA PRO A 467 34.25 6.14 37.65
C PRO A 467 32.83 6.72 37.82
N GLY A 468 32.19 7.17 36.75
CA GLY A 468 30.82 7.69 36.80
C GLY A 468 29.82 6.63 37.30
N VAL A 469 29.86 5.43 36.73
CA VAL A 469 29.04 4.29 37.16
C VAL A 469 29.32 3.92 38.62
N LEU A 470 30.58 3.91 39.04
CA LEU A 470 30.97 3.56 40.41
C LEU A 470 30.46 4.59 41.43
N VAL A 471 30.69 5.88 41.18
CA VAL A 471 30.23 6.99 42.04
C VAL A 471 28.70 7.05 42.08
N ALA A 472 28.02 6.88 40.95
CA ALA A 472 26.57 6.81 40.88
C ALA A 472 26.01 5.63 41.67
N THR A 473 26.63 4.45 41.58
CA THR A 473 26.22 3.26 42.33
C THR A 473 26.38 3.47 43.83
N ILE A 474 27.52 4.01 44.27
CA ILE A 474 27.78 4.29 45.70
C ILE A 474 26.79 5.34 46.22
N ALA A 475 26.59 6.44 45.49
CA ALA A 475 25.63 7.48 45.88
C ALA A 475 24.21 6.92 45.97
N ALA A 476 23.78 6.12 44.99
CA ALA A 476 22.48 5.47 44.99
C ALA A 476 22.29 4.51 46.16
N LEU A 477 23.32 3.73 46.52
CA LEU A 477 23.29 2.80 47.66
C LEU A 477 23.27 3.53 49.00
N VAL A 478 24.11 4.55 49.19
CA VAL A 478 24.21 5.30 50.46
C VAL A 478 22.94 6.11 50.69
N PHE A 479 22.57 6.99 49.76
CA PHE A 479 21.36 7.81 49.91
C PHE A 479 20.09 6.95 49.85
N GLY A 480 20.07 5.89 49.03
CA GLY A 480 18.97 4.94 48.96
C GLY A 480 18.75 4.14 50.25
N ARG A 481 19.78 3.98 51.10
CA ARG A 481 19.67 3.28 52.38
C ARG A 481 19.29 4.21 53.53
N PHE A 482 19.81 5.44 53.53
CA PHE A 482 19.79 6.33 54.69
C PHE A 482 18.88 7.57 54.52
N VAL A 483 18.45 7.91 53.30
CA VAL A 483 17.69 9.14 53.01
C VAL A 483 16.38 8.83 52.29
N GLY A 484 15.27 9.37 52.79
CA GLY A 484 13.94 9.15 52.23
C GLY A 484 13.25 7.87 52.74
N ARG A 485 11.97 7.71 52.40
CA ARG A 485 11.18 6.51 52.75
C ARG A 485 11.20 5.52 51.59
N PRO A 486 11.36 4.21 51.85
CA PRO A 486 11.23 3.20 50.81
C PRO A 486 9.80 3.17 50.26
N PRO A 487 9.61 2.88 48.97
CA PRO A 487 8.29 2.87 48.34
C PRO A 487 7.41 1.79 48.97
N LYS A 488 6.11 2.10 49.13
CA LYS A 488 5.14 1.19 49.77
C LYS A 488 4.60 0.16 48.79
N ARG A 489 4.50 0.51 47.51
CA ARG A 489 4.11 -0.41 46.43
C ARG A 489 5.21 -1.46 46.22
N ALA A 490 5.04 -2.62 46.86
CA ALA A 490 5.95 -3.74 46.71
C ALA A 490 5.70 -4.48 45.39
N PHE A 491 6.51 -4.19 44.35
CA PHE A 491 6.48 -4.93 43.07
C PHE A 491 7.19 -6.30 43.13
N TRP A 492 7.61 -6.76 44.32
CA TRP A 492 8.72 -7.72 44.53
C TRP A 492 8.42 -9.02 45.27
N ARG A 493 7.18 -9.36 45.64
CA ARG A 493 6.91 -10.63 46.33
C ARG A 493 6.33 -11.71 45.41
N MET A 494 7.17 -12.71 45.11
CA MET A 494 6.81 -14.12 45.26
C MET A 494 7.85 -14.71 46.24
N PRO A 495 7.46 -15.22 47.44
CA PRO A 495 8.40 -15.72 48.42
C PRO A 495 8.97 -17.08 48.02
N GLY A 496 10.28 -17.26 48.16
CA GLY A 496 10.95 -18.56 48.01
C GLY A 496 10.86 -19.46 49.25
N GLY A 497 11.10 -20.75 49.03
CA GLY A 497 11.86 -21.67 49.89
C GLY A 497 11.51 -21.73 51.38
N GLY A 498 10.81 -22.80 51.77
CA GLY A 498 10.52 -23.17 53.15
C GLY A 498 9.03 -23.04 53.46
N VAL A 499 8.21 -23.91 52.89
CA VAL A 499 6.79 -23.90 53.21
C VAL A 499 6.60 -24.55 54.58
N SER A 500 6.54 -23.72 55.63
CA SER A 500 6.00 -24.18 56.91
C SER A 500 4.60 -24.76 56.67
N GLN A 501 4.20 -25.78 57.41
CA GLN A 501 2.84 -26.32 57.34
C GLN A 501 1.77 -25.21 57.47
N LEU A 502 2.10 -24.12 58.17
CA LEU A 502 1.27 -22.92 58.32
C LEU A 502 1.09 -22.08 57.04
N MET A 503 1.96 -22.21 56.03
CA MET A 503 1.83 -21.58 54.70
C MET A 503 1.23 -22.55 53.66
N LEU A 504 1.51 -23.84 53.79
CA LEU A 504 0.98 -24.89 52.90
C LEU A 504 -0.53 -25.02 53.05
N THR A 505 -1.07 -24.98 54.28
CA THR A 505 -2.51 -25.15 54.50
C THR A 505 -3.35 -24.00 53.92
N PRO A 506 -3.03 -22.71 54.12
CA PRO A 506 -3.74 -21.62 53.45
C PRO A 506 -3.53 -21.60 51.94
N PHE A 507 -2.32 -21.91 51.46
CA PHE A 507 -2.01 -21.98 50.02
C PHE A 507 -2.82 -23.07 49.33
N LEU A 508 -2.83 -24.28 49.88
CA LEU A 508 -3.60 -25.39 49.32
C LEU A 508 -5.12 -25.15 49.42
N ARG A 509 -5.61 -24.52 50.48
CA ARG A 509 -7.03 -24.17 50.62
C ARG A 509 -7.49 -23.06 49.67
N HIS A 510 -6.71 -21.97 49.51
CA HIS A 510 -7.11 -20.80 48.72
C HIS A 510 -6.51 -20.77 47.31
N ALA A 511 -5.86 -21.85 46.87
CA ALA A 511 -5.35 -21.94 45.51
C ALA A 511 -6.51 -21.81 44.50
N PRO A 512 -6.44 -20.94 43.49
CA PRO A 512 -7.50 -20.79 42.48
C PRO A 512 -7.51 -21.95 41.46
N VAL A 513 -6.89 -23.09 41.82
CA VAL A 513 -6.76 -24.30 40.99
C VAL A 513 -7.22 -25.50 41.81
N GLY A 514 -7.92 -26.43 41.19
CA GLY A 514 -8.35 -27.64 41.85
C GLY A 514 -7.19 -28.63 42.00
N ILE A 515 -6.92 -29.14 43.20
CA ILE A 515 -5.81 -30.05 43.48
C ILE A 515 -6.35 -31.29 44.21
N ALA A 516 -5.96 -32.48 43.78
CA ALA A 516 -6.27 -33.73 44.46
C ALA A 516 -5.08 -34.68 44.48
N VAL A 517 -5.08 -35.56 45.47
CA VAL A 517 -4.08 -36.60 45.71
C VAL A 517 -4.80 -37.95 45.74
N LEU A 518 -4.26 -38.92 45.02
CA LEU A 518 -4.75 -40.29 44.93
C LEU A 518 -3.63 -41.28 45.29
N ASP A 519 -4.03 -42.44 45.79
CA ASP A 519 -3.12 -43.56 46.04
C ASP A 519 -2.75 -44.31 44.74
N THR A 520 -1.96 -45.39 44.86
CA THR A 520 -1.53 -46.22 43.73
C THR A 520 -2.68 -46.95 43.02
N ASP A 521 -3.83 -47.11 43.68
CA ASP A 521 -5.05 -47.70 43.12
C ASP A 521 -6.01 -46.63 42.55
N LEU A 522 -5.52 -45.38 42.41
CA LEU A 522 -6.27 -44.22 41.92
C LEU A 522 -7.52 -43.90 42.76
N ARG A 523 -7.44 -44.10 44.08
CA ARG A 523 -8.48 -43.70 45.04
C ARG A 523 -8.14 -42.36 45.67
N TYR A 524 -9.12 -41.49 45.84
CA TYR A 524 -8.89 -40.16 46.43
C TYR A 524 -8.46 -40.25 47.90
N VAL A 525 -7.30 -39.68 48.20
CA VAL A 525 -6.74 -39.55 49.55
C VAL A 525 -6.96 -38.13 50.09
N TRP A 526 -6.92 -37.11 49.23
CA TRP A 526 -7.08 -35.72 49.63
C TRP A 526 -7.50 -34.83 48.45
N VAL A 527 -8.30 -33.78 48.69
CA VAL A 527 -8.63 -32.74 47.70
C VAL A 527 -8.65 -31.36 48.37
N ASN A 528 -8.45 -30.30 47.60
CA ASN A 528 -8.59 -28.92 48.09
C ASN A 528 -10.00 -28.34 47.91
N GLU A 529 -10.24 -27.19 48.54
CA GLU A 529 -11.56 -26.53 48.60
C GLU A 529 -12.21 -26.27 47.22
N PRO A 530 -11.50 -25.81 46.18
CA PRO A 530 -12.07 -25.69 44.84
C PRO A 530 -12.64 -26.99 44.24
N LEU A 531 -12.01 -28.16 44.48
CA LEU A 531 -12.56 -29.45 44.03
C LEU A 531 -13.65 -29.99 44.96
N ASP A 532 -13.58 -29.64 46.24
CA ASP A 532 -14.56 -29.99 47.27
C ASP A 532 -15.91 -29.27 47.01
N GLN A 533 -15.87 -28.02 46.58
CA GLN A 533 -17.06 -27.23 46.21
C GLN A 533 -17.80 -27.82 45.00
N GLN A 534 -17.10 -28.48 44.06
CA GLN A 534 -17.72 -29.13 42.90
C GLN A 534 -18.34 -30.48 43.25
N ILE A 535 -17.61 -31.34 43.98
CA ILE A 535 -18.16 -32.59 44.54
C ILE A 535 -17.53 -32.79 45.93
N PRO A 536 -18.34 -32.86 47.00
CA PRO A 536 -17.82 -32.92 48.38
C PRO A 536 -16.86 -34.08 48.63
N LEU A 537 -15.79 -33.83 49.38
CA LEU A 537 -14.70 -34.73 49.76
C LEU A 537 -15.23 -36.00 50.43
N LYS A 538 -16.29 -35.89 51.24
CA LYS A 538 -16.97 -37.06 51.85
C LYS A 538 -17.53 -38.05 50.83
N ARG A 539 -17.81 -37.61 49.60
CA ARG A 539 -18.25 -38.46 48.49
C ARG A 539 -17.11 -38.97 47.62
N ARG A 540 -15.88 -38.45 47.79
CA ARG A 540 -14.70 -38.83 47.01
C ARG A 540 -13.73 -39.73 47.77
N LEU A 541 -13.51 -39.47 49.06
CA LEU A 541 -12.45 -40.11 49.86
C LEU A 541 -12.55 -41.65 49.83
N GLY A 542 -11.45 -42.33 49.49
CA GLY A 542 -11.35 -43.79 49.38
C GLY A 542 -12.03 -44.42 48.15
N ARG A 543 -12.74 -43.64 47.33
CA ARG A 543 -13.35 -44.08 46.07
C ARG A 543 -12.40 -43.86 44.90
N ARG A 544 -12.53 -44.69 43.87
CA ARG A 544 -11.76 -44.57 42.64
C ARG A 544 -12.31 -43.42 41.79
N MET A 545 -11.47 -42.79 40.97
CA MET A 545 -11.87 -41.69 40.09
C MET A 545 -13.05 -42.05 39.17
N ALA A 546 -13.07 -43.26 38.62
CA ALA A 546 -14.18 -43.81 37.83
C ALA A 546 -15.54 -43.86 38.56
N ASP A 547 -15.56 -43.90 39.89
CA ASP A 547 -16.80 -43.95 40.68
C ASP A 547 -17.37 -42.56 40.99
N VAL A 548 -16.65 -41.50 40.61
CA VAL A 548 -16.91 -40.11 41.05
C VAL A 548 -17.12 -39.15 39.87
N LEU A 549 -16.35 -39.30 38.79
CA LEU A 549 -16.44 -38.44 37.61
C LEU A 549 -17.24 -39.12 36.48
N PRO A 550 -17.77 -38.36 35.50
CA PRO A 550 -18.36 -38.93 34.30
C PRO A 550 -17.40 -39.91 33.62
N LYS A 551 -17.94 -41.04 33.11
CA LYS A 551 -17.15 -42.17 32.60
C LYS A 551 -16.05 -41.75 31.61
N ALA A 552 -16.37 -40.89 30.64
CA ALA A 552 -15.43 -40.43 29.63
C ALA A 552 -14.30 -39.54 30.19
N GLU A 553 -14.59 -38.70 31.20
CA GLU A 553 -13.60 -37.86 31.87
C GLU A 553 -12.69 -38.71 32.76
N ALA A 554 -13.29 -39.65 33.51
CA ALA A 554 -12.56 -40.55 34.39
C ALA A 554 -11.60 -41.48 33.62
N GLU A 555 -12.04 -42.07 32.51
CA GLU A 555 -11.21 -42.95 31.67
C GLU A 555 -10.01 -42.21 31.11
N ALA A 556 -10.23 -41.02 30.54
CA ALA A 556 -9.16 -40.17 30.02
C ALA A 556 -8.13 -39.81 31.10
N PHE A 557 -8.58 -39.45 32.31
CA PHE A 557 -7.70 -39.03 33.39
C PHE A 557 -6.94 -40.22 34.00
N GLU A 558 -7.61 -41.33 34.28
CA GLU A 558 -6.96 -42.53 34.83
C GLU A 558 -5.91 -43.10 33.88
N GLU A 559 -6.11 -43.04 32.56
CA GLU A 559 -5.10 -43.44 31.58
C GLU A 559 -3.80 -42.62 31.74
N ARG A 560 -3.90 -41.29 31.89
CA ARG A 560 -2.73 -40.42 32.10
C ARG A 560 -2.09 -40.67 33.47
N MET A 561 -2.89 -40.92 34.50
CA MET A 561 -2.35 -41.23 35.84
C MET A 561 -1.60 -42.55 35.89
N ARG A 562 -2.07 -43.61 35.21
CA ARG A 562 -1.33 -44.88 35.12
C ARG A 562 0.00 -44.70 34.40
N LEU A 563 0.00 -43.96 33.29
CA LEU A 563 1.24 -43.63 32.58
C LEU A 563 2.25 -42.92 33.49
N VAL A 564 1.79 -41.99 34.34
CA VAL A 564 2.64 -41.30 35.33
C VAL A 564 3.17 -42.26 36.41
N LEU A 565 2.34 -43.21 36.88
CA LEU A 565 2.76 -44.23 37.86
C LEU A 565 3.75 -45.25 37.29
N GLU A 566 3.65 -45.59 36.00
CA GLU A 566 4.55 -46.53 35.33
C GLU A 566 5.87 -45.88 34.94
N THR A 567 5.82 -44.66 34.39
CA THR A 567 7.00 -43.97 33.83
C THR A 567 7.70 -43.05 34.83
N GLY A 568 7.02 -42.63 35.89
CA GLY A 568 7.48 -41.61 36.82
C GLY A 568 7.58 -40.20 36.23
N SER A 569 7.23 -40.01 34.95
CA SER A 569 7.30 -38.72 34.26
C SER A 569 5.96 -37.98 34.36
N PRO A 570 5.95 -36.67 34.65
CA PRO A 570 4.71 -35.91 34.77
C PRO A 570 4.05 -35.68 33.40
N VAL A 571 2.72 -35.67 33.38
CA VAL A 571 1.92 -35.25 32.21
C VAL A 571 1.40 -33.85 32.47
N MET A 572 1.83 -32.89 31.66
CA MET A 572 1.51 -31.47 31.82
C MET A 572 0.43 -31.03 30.83
N ASP A 573 -0.39 -30.07 31.24
CA ASP A 573 -1.36 -29.34 30.41
C ASP A 573 -2.27 -30.23 29.54
N PHE A 574 -2.71 -31.39 30.05
CA PHE A 574 -3.69 -32.23 29.37
C PHE A 574 -5.05 -31.52 29.32
N GLU A 575 -5.41 -31.04 28.13
CA GLU A 575 -6.69 -30.37 27.92
C GLU A 575 -7.81 -31.38 27.71
N TYR A 576 -8.88 -31.27 28.50
CA TYR A 576 -10.09 -32.07 28.36
C TYR A 576 -11.31 -31.16 28.21
N ARG A 577 -12.20 -31.55 27.30
CA ARG A 577 -13.48 -30.86 27.06
C ARG A 577 -14.62 -31.80 27.42
N GLY A 578 -15.53 -31.31 28.23
CA GLY A 578 -16.70 -32.07 28.66
C GLY A 578 -17.84 -31.16 29.06
N ALA A 579 -18.98 -31.76 29.39
CA ALA A 579 -20.09 -31.03 29.99
C ALA A 579 -19.70 -30.47 31.35
N ASN A 580 -20.19 -29.29 31.70
CA ASN A 580 -20.01 -28.73 33.03
C ASN A 580 -20.82 -29.54 34.05
N LEU A 581 -20.16 -29.98 35.12
CA LEU A 581 -20.76 -30.82 36.16
C LEU A 581 -21.91 -30.11 36.91
N SER A 582 -21.93 -28.78 36.95
CA SER A 582 -22.98 -27.98 37.60
C SER A 582 -24.06 -27.48 36.63
N GLU A 583 -23.73 -27.31 35.35
CA GLU A 583 -24.62 -26.83 34.29
C GLU A 583 -24.45 -27.74 33.04
N PRO A 584 -25.18 -28.86 32.94
CA PRO A 584 -24.95 -29.86 31.89
C PRO A 584 -25.04 -29.31 30.45
N ASP A 585 -25.80 -28.23 30.27
CA ASP A 585 -25.99 -27.56 28.97
C ASP A 585 -24.81 -26.64 28.57
N ARG A 586 -23.84 -26.42 29.45
CA ARG A 586 -22.64 -25.62 29.16
C ARG A 586 -21.39 -26.50 29.05
N THR A 587 -20.61 -26.27 28.01
CA THR A 587 -19.30 -26.94 27.84
C THR A 587 -18.25 -26.28 28.75
N ARG A 588 -17.47 -27.11 29.45
CA ARG A 588 -16.29 -26.70 30.22
C ARG A 588 -15.02 -27.22 29.54
N ALA A 589 -14.01 -26.36 29.46
CA ALA A 589 -12.66 -26.76 29.05
C ALA A 589 -11.74 -26.67 30.26
N ILE A 590 -11.02 -27.75 30.54
CA ILE A 590 -10.08 -27.83 31.66
C ILE A 590 -8.70 -28.24 31.19
N SER A 591 -7.67 -27.72 31.87
CA SER A 591 -6.29 -28.18 31.71
C SER A 591 -5.89 -28.91 32.98
N ALA A 592 -5.56 -30.19 32.86
CA ALA A 592 -5.16 -31.05 33.96
C ALA A 592 -3.67 -31.41 33.86
N SER A 593 -2.95 -31.37 34.97
CA SER A 593 -1.55 -31.83 35.04
C SER A 593 -1.42 -32.87 36.14
N PHE A 594 -0.70 -33.96 35.85
CA PHE A 594 -0.60 -35.16 36.68
C PHE A 594 0.86 -35.43 37.06
N PHE A 595 1.10 -35.76 38.32
CA PHE A 595 2.44 -35.90 38.90
C PHE A 595 2.53 -37.11 39.82
N ALA A 596 3.61 -37.88 39.71
CA ALA A 596 3.89 -38.97 40.64
C ALA A 596 4.32 -38.42 42.01
N MET A 597 3.80 -39.00 43.08
CA MET A 597 4.33 -38.82 44.43
C MET A 597 5.29 -39.95 44.74
N LYS A 598 6.49 -39.61 45.21
CA LYS A 598 7.52 -40.59 45.56
C LYS A 598 7.83 -40.60 47.05
N ASP A 599 8.13 -41.78 47.58
CA ASP A 599 8.66 -41.93 48.94
C ASP A 599 10.16 -41.56 49.01
N ARG A 600 10.71 -41.59 50.23
CA ARG A 600 12.15 -41.36 50.50
C ARG A 600 13.10 -42.37 49.83
N HIS A 601 12.58 -43.44 49.23
CA HIS A 601 13.33 -44.46 48.49
C HIS A 601 13.02 -44.39 46.98
N ASP A 602 12.48 -43.27 46.50
CA ASP A 602 12.12 -42.99 45.09
C ASP A 602 11.03 -43.91 44.49
N ARG A 603 10.23 -44.58 45.33
CA ARG A 603 9.11 -45.42 44.87
C ARG A 603 7.82 -44.61 44.78
N ASN A 604 7.05 -44.82 43.72
CA ASN A 604 5.76 -44.18 43.54
C ASN A 604 4.76 -44.65 44.61
N VAL A 605 4.24 -43.71 45.41
CA VAL A 605 3.27 -43.93 46.49
C VAL A 605 1.87 -43.37 46.18
N GLY A 606 1.72 -42.73 45.02
CA GLY A 606 0.45 -42.20 44.55
C GLY A 606 0.64 -41.19 43.43
N VAL A 607 -0.46 -40.55 43.02
CA VAL A 607 -0.48 -39.47 42.02
C VAL A 607 -1.18 -38.27 42.61
N TRP A 608 -0.68 -37.08 42.33
CA TRP A 608 -1.46 -35.87 42.56
C TRP A 608 -1.68 -35.14 41.24
N TYR A 609 -2.81 -34.47 41.12
CA TYR A 609 -3.15 -33.71 39.92
C TYR A 609 -3.66 -32.32 40.27
N MET A 610 -3.49 -31.40 39.34
CA MET A 610 -4.09 -30.07 39.40
C MET A 610 -4.93 -29.82 38.14
N ILE A 611 -6.06 -29.12 38.30
CA ILE A 611 -6.98 -28.74 37.24
C ILE A 611 -7.19 -27.23 37.27
N ILE A 612 -7.10 -26.60 36.10
CA ILE A 612 -7.42 -25.20 35.87
C ILE A 612 -8.59 -25.11 34.90
N ASP A 613 -9.59 -24.28 35.22
CA ASP A 613 -10.64 -23.94 34.26
C ASP A 613 -10.06 -22.99 33.20
N ILE A 614 -10.00 -23.48 31.96
CA ILE A 614 -9.50 -22.72 30.80
C ILE A 614 -10.63 -22.34 29.85
N THR A 615 -11.89 -22.41 30.28
CA THR A 615 -13.07 -22.17 29.44
C THR A 615 -13.03 -20.79 28.79
N GLU A 616 -12.72 -19.72 29.53
CA GLU A 616 -12.60 -18.36 28.96
C GLU A 616 -11.45 -18.24 27.96
N ARG A 617 -10.29 -18.82 28.28
CA ARG A 617 -9.12 -18.81 27.39
C ARG A 617 -9.43 -19.56 26.09
N TRP A 618 -10.11 -20.69 26.19
CA TRP A 618 -10.52 -21.50 25.06
C TRP A 618 -11.52 -20.76 24.18
N ARG A 619 -12.58 -20.17 24.77
CA ARG A 619 -13.55 -19.32 24.04
C ARG A 619 -12.89 -18.13 23.36
N ALA A 620 -11.92 -17.49 24.01
CA ALA A 620 -11.16 -16.39 23.42
C ALA A 620 -10.29 -16.85 22.23
N GLN A 621 -9.69 -18.04 22.31
CA GLN A 621 -8.93 -18.63 21.20
C GLN A 621 -9.83 -18.99 20.02
N GLU A 622 -11.00 -19.59 20.27
CA GLU A 622 -11.97 -19.94 19.24
C GLU A 622 -12.51 -18.69 18.54
N ARG A 623 -12.83 -17.64 19.30
CA ARG A 623 -13.21 -16.33 18.76
C ARG A 623 -12.13 -15.73 17.85
N LEU A 624 -10.86 -15.79 18.26
CA LEU A 624 -9.75 -15.27 17.46
C LEU A 624 -9.50 -16.11 16.21
N ALA A 625 -9.67 -17.43 16.29
CA ALA A 625 -9.57 -18.31 15.13
C ALA A 625 -10.65 -17.97 14.09
N LEU A 626 -11.91 -17.84 14.52
CA LEU A 626 -13.01 -17.43 13.65
C LEU A 626 -12.75 -16.08 12.98
N LEU A 627 -12.30 -15.07 13.73
CA LEU A 627 -11.98 -13.75 13.18
C LEU A 627 -10.82 -13.77 12.18
N ASN A 628 -9.81 -14.63 12.39
CA ASN A 628 -8.68 -14.77 11.46
C ASN A 628 -9.08 -15.50 10.19
N GLU A 629 -9.89 -16.56 10.29
CA GLU A 629 -10.42 -17.26 9.14
C GLU A 629 -11.32 -16.36 8.29
N ALA A 630 -12.23 -15.64 8.94
CA ALA A 630 -13.10 -14.68 8.27
C ALA A 630 -12.30 -13.54 7.60
N ALA A 631 -11.20 -13.08 8.21
CA ALA A 631 -10.34 -12.07 7.61
C ALA A 631 -9.61 -12.55 6.34
N ALA A 632 -9.43 -13.86 6.16
CA ALA A 632 -8.81 -14.42 4.98
C ALA A 632 -9.80 -14.64 3.83
N ARG A 633 -11.09 -14.83 4.14
CA ARG A 633 -12.13 -15.16 3.15
C ARG A 633 -13.01 -13.97 2.77
N ILE A 634 -13.38 -13.12 3.74
CA ILE A 634 -14.26 -11.96 3.49
C ILE A 634 -13.53 -10.87 2.70
N GLY A 635 -14.08 -10.51 1.54
CA GLY A 635 -13.50 -9.53 0.64
C GLY A 635 -12.44 -10.15 -0.28
N SER A 636 -12.53 -11.47 -0.52
CA SER A 636 -11.68 -12.14 -1.52
C SER A 636 -11.95 -11.64 -2.94
N THR A 637 -13.12 -11.04 -3.16
CA THR A 637 -13.56 -10.46 -4.43
C THR A 637 -13.96 -8.98 -4.26
N LEU A 638 -14.01 -8.23 -5.36
CA LEU A 638 -14.54 -6.86 -5.41
C LEU A 638 -16.02 -6.84 -5.82
N ASP A 639 -16.79 -7.86 -5.40
CA ASP A 639 -18.23 -7.98 -5.65
C ASP A 639 -19.01 -7.84 -4.33
N VAL A 640 -19.98 -6.92 -4.32
CA VAL A 640 -20.81 -6.59 -3.15
C VAL A 640 -21.61 -7.79 -2.65
N THR A 641 -22.24 -8.53 -3.57
CA THR A 641 -23.09 -9.69 -3.28
C THR A 641 -22.23 -10.83 -2.76
N ARG A 642 -21.10 -11.09 -3.42
CA ARG A 642 -20.18 -12.16 -3.02
C ARG A 642 -19.58 -11.91 -1.65
N THR A 643 -19.14 -10.68 -1.38
CA THR A 643 -18.58 -10.29 -0.07
C THR A 643 -19.61 -10.39 1.04
N ALA A 644 -20.87 -10.00 0.76
CA ALA A 644 -21.97 -10.20 1.70
C ALA A 644 -22.26 -11.69 1.96
N GLN A 645 -22.12 -12.54 0.94
CA GLN A 645 -22.28 -13.99 1.08
C GLN A 645 -21.17 -14.63 1.89
N GLU A 646 -19.92 -14.20 1.69
CA GLU A 646 -18.78 -14.66 2.51
C GLU A 646 -18.99 -14.35 4.00
N LEU A 647 -19.56 -13.18 4.33
CA LEU A 647 -19.96 -12.86 5.71
C LEU A 647 -21.00 -13.84 6.25
N ALA A 648 -22.02 -14.19 5.46
CA ALA A 648 -23.06 -15.14 5.87
C ALA A 648 -22.50 -16.57 6.03
N ASP A 649 -21.63 -16.99 5.10
CA ASP A 649 -20.98 -18.30 5.10
C ASP A 649 -20.03 -18.48 6.29
N ASP A 650 -19.26 -17.45 6.65
CA ASP A 650 -18.33 -17.52 7.79
C ASP A 650 -19.03 -17.42 9.14
N ALA A 651 -20.22 -16.81 9.18
CA ALA A 651 -21.00 -16.68 10.39
C ALA A 651 -21.82 -17.94 10.73
N VAL A 652 -22.10 -18.81 9.77
CA VAL A 652 -22.90 -20.04 9.95
C VAL A 652 -22.01 -21.27 9.77
N PRO A 653 -21.96 -22.22 10.73
CA PRO A 653 -22.75 -22.32 11.95
C PRO A 653 -22.13 -21.64 13.19
N ALA A 654 -20.98 -20.96 13.04
CA ALA A 654 -20.13 -20.59 14.16
C ALA A 654 -20.76 -19.55 15.12
N VAL A 655 -21.54 -18.61 14.58
CA VAL A 655 -22.14 -17.50 15.34
C VAL A 655 -23.65 -17.64 15.44
N ALA A 656 -24.31 -18.13 14.39
CA ALA A 656 -25.77 -18.23 14.32
C ALA A 656 -26.23 -19.44 13.48
N ASP A 657 -27.49 -19.84 13.66
CA ASP A 657 -28.11 -20.89 12.85
C ASP A 657 -28.61 -20.34 11.51
N PHE A 658 -28.93 -19.04 11.46
CA PHE A 658 -29.35 -18.33 10.25
C PHE A 658 -28.76 -16.93 10.24
N VAL A 659 -28.23 -16.51 9.08
CA VAL A 659 -27.69 -15.16 8.85
C VAL A 659 -28.24 -14.60 7.56
N ALA A 660 -28.60 -13.32 7.60
CA ALA A 660 -29.17 -12.56 6.51
C ALA A 660 -28.50 -11.20 6.43
N VAL A 661 -28.04 -10.80 5.24
CA VAL A 661 -27.43 -9.48 5.00
C VAL A 661 -28.32 -8.70 4.03
N ASP A 662 -28.85 -7.58 4.52
CA ASP A 662 -29.66 -6.63 3.76
C ASP A 662 -28.89 -5.34 3.55
N LEU A 663 -28.68 -4.95 2.29
CA LEU A 663 -28.03 -3.68 1.96
C LEU A 663 -29.06 -2.67 1.46
N LEU A 664 -28.79 -1.38 1.61
CA LEU A 664 -29.60 -0.33 0.96
C LEU A 664 -29.56 -0.53 -0.56
N ASP A 665 -30.70 -0.35 -1.24
CA ASP A 665 -30.81 -0.64 -2.70
C ASP A 665 -29.74 0.12 -3.53
N GLY A 666 -29.42 1.36 -3.17
CA GLY A 666 -28.37 2.14 -3.82
C GLY A 666 -26.96 1.54 -3.67
N VAL A 667 -26.66 0.89 -2.53
CA VAL A 667 -25.33 0.28 -2.29
C VAL A 667 -25.06 -0.86 -3.27
N MET A 668 -26.10 -1.64 -3.60
CA MET A 668 -26.01 -2.72 -4.60
C MET A 668 -25.72 -2.19 -6.00
N ARG A 669 -25.98 -0.90 -6.27
CA ARG A 669 -25.71 -0.21 -7.53
C ARG A 669 -24.42 0.62 -7.51
N GLY A 670 -23.65 0.58 -6.42
CA GLY A 670 -22.46 1.40 -6.24
C GLY A 670 -22.74 2.83 -5.74
N GLU A 671 -23.99 3.19 -5.45
CA GLU A 671 -24.33 4.54 -4.99
C GLU A 671 -23.87 4.79 -3.55
N GLU A 672 -23.64 6.05 -3.24
CA GLU A 672 -23.21 6.46 -1.91
C GLU A 672 -24.39 6.79 -0.98
N PRO A 673 -24.57 6.05 0.13
CA PRO A 673 -25.59 6.41 1.10
C PRO A 673 -25.30 7.77 1.73
N ALA A 674 -26.35 8.52 2.03
CA ALA A 674 -26.21 9.79 2.72
C ALA A 674 -25.59 9.59 4.12
N PRO A 675 -24.68 10.48 4.56
CA PRO A 675 -24.13 10.43 5.91
C PRO A 675 -25.20 10.77 6.94
N GLY A 676 -25.42 9.88 7.92
CA GLY A 676 -26.36 10.07 9.02
C GLY A 676 -27.33 8.89 9.21
N PRO A 677 -28.31 9.04 10.12
CA PRO A 677 -29.39 8.06 10.32
C PRO A 677 -30.15 7.82 9.03
N VAL A 678 -30.40 6.55 8.71
CA VAL A 678 -31.24 6.18 7.56
C VAL A 678 -32.69 6.61 7.86
N GLY A 679 -33.40 7.14 6.84
CA GLY A 679 -34.79 7.62 7.00
C GLY A 679 -35.78 6.56 7.48
N MET A 680 -37.01 6.97 7.84
CA MET A 680 -38.03 6.12 8.51
C MET A 680 -38.51 4.89 7.72
N ALA A 681 -38.23 4.79 6.42
CA ALA A 681 -38.68 3.68 5.55
C ALA A 681 -37.67 3.39 4.42
N PRO A 682 -36.47 2.86 4.73
CA PRO A 682 -35.48 2.57 3.71
C PRO A 682 -35.90 1.38 2.87
N VAL A 683 -35.59 1.43 1.57
CA VAL A 683 -35.66 0.25 0.69
C VAL A 683 -34.36 -0.52 0.87
N ILE A 684 -34.49 -1.75 1.33
CA ILE A 684 -33.38 -2.69 1.50
C ILE A 684 -33.52 -3.83 0.50
N ARG A 685 -32.38 -4.39 0.08
CA ARG A 685 -32.28 -5.54 -0.82
C ARG A 685 -31.50 -6.65 -0.13
N ARG A 686 -32.00 -7.89 -0.22
CA ARG A 686 -31.31 -9.08 0.30
C ARG A 686 -30.05 -9.34 -0.53
N ALA A 687 -28.88 -9.06 0.05
CA ALA A 687 -27.60 -9.27 -0.62
C ALA A 687 -27.08 -10.70 -0.41
N ALA A 688 -27.30 -11.27 0.78
CA ALA A 688 -26.83 -12.61 1.09
C ALA A 688 -27.66 -13.27 2.20
N GLN A 689 -27.61 -14.59 2.23
CA GLN A 689 -28.19 -15.39 3.30
C GLN A 689 -27.50 -16.75 3.43
N GLN A 690 -27.50 -17.29 4.65
CA GLN A 690 -27.00 -18.63 4.92
C GLN A 690 -27.75 -19.25 6.10
N SER A 691 -28.00 -20.56 6.06
CA SER A 691 -28.69 -21.31 7.11
C SER A 691 -27.98 -22.64 7.35
N VAL A 692 -28.05 -23.15 8.58
CA VAL A 692 -27.70 -24.54 8.88
C VAL A 692 -28.68 -25.52 8.24
N ARG A 693 -29.86 -25.05 7.81
CA ARG A 693 -30.87 -25.83 7.08
C ARG A 693 -30.73 -25.60 5.59
N GLU A 694 -30.72 -26.69 4.83
CA GLU A 694 -30.60 -26.64 3.37
C GLU A 694 -31.75 -25.83 2.74
N GLY A 695 -31.43 -24.94 1.80
CA GLY A 695 -32.40 -24.09 1.10
C GLY A 695 -32.83 -22.82 1.84
N CYS A 696 -32.31 -22.55 3.05
CA CYS A 696 -32.67 -21.37 3.86
C CYS A 696 -34.19 -21.17 4.04
N PRO A 697 -34.95 -22.17 4.52
CA PRO A 697 -36.41 -22.07 4.66
C PRO A 697 -36.87 -20.96 5.61
N GLU A 698 -35.99 -20.47 6.48
CA GLU A 698 -36.24 -19.34 7.39
C GLU A 698 -36.21 -17.97 6.69
N ALA A 699 -35.67 -17.90 5.48
CA ALA A 699 -35.54 -16.66 4.75
C ALA A 699 -36.90 -16.12 4.29
N SER A 700 -37.33 -15.01 4.88
CA SER A 700 -38.54 -14.28 4.46
C SER A 700 -38.43 -13.55 3.11
N LEU A 701 -37.25 -13.54 2.48
CA LEU A 701 -36.96 -12.85 1.21
C LEU A 701 -35.97 -13.68 0.39
N ALA A 702 -36.12 -13.69 -0.93
CA ALA A 702 -35.11 -14.27 -1.83
C ALA A 702 -33.91 -13.32 -2.00
N VAL A 703 -32.73 -13.88 -2.30
CA VAL A 703 -31.55 -13.07 -2.66
C VAL A 703 -31.87 -12.22 -3.89
N GLY A 704 -31.57 -10.92 -3.80
CA GLY A 704 -31.87 -9.92 -4.82
C GLY A 704 -33.24 -9.23 -4.68
N GLU A 705 -34.15 -9.73 -3.84
CA GLU A 705 -35.47 -9.13 -3.61
C GLU A 705 -35.38 -7.87 -2.74
N THR A 706 -36.24 -6.89 -3.01
CA THR A 706 -36.32 -5.62 -2.25
C THR A 706 -37.54 -5.56 -1.36
N VAL A 707 -37.39 -5.03 -0.14
CA VAL A 707 -38.51 -4.86 0.81
C VAL A 707 -38.46 -3.50 1.51
N ARG A 708 -39.62 -3.07 2.04
CA ARG A 708 -39.73 -2.02 3.05
C ARG A 708 -40.29 -2.63 4.33
N ARG A 709 -39.56 -2.52 5.43
CA ARG A 709 -39.95 -3.07 6.74
C ARG A 709 -40.64 -1.99 7.59
N ALA A 710 -41.54 -2.41 8.49
CA ALA A 710 -42.22 -1.48 9.40
C ALA A 710 -41.20 -0.70 10.27
N PRO A 711 -41.47 0.56 10.67
CA PRO A 711 -40.55 1.34 11.52
C PRO A 711 -40.25 0.70 12.89
N SER A 712 -41.15 -0.15 13.39
CA SER A 712 -40.99 -0.89 14.64
C SER A 712 -40.14 -2.16 14.51
N SER A 713 -39.86 -2.62 13.28
CA SER A 713 -39.02 -3.81 13.01
C SER A 713 -37.59 -3.58 13.51
N PRO A 714 -36.93 -4.57 14.14
CA PRO A 714 -35.57 -4.42 14.66
C PRO A 714 -34.57 -4.10 13.54
N VAL A 715 -34.85 -4.53 12.30
CA VAL A 715 -34.08 -4.16 11.08
C VAL A 715 -34.12 -2.65 10.85
N THR A 716 -35.31 -2.05 10.75
CA THR A 716 -35.46 -0.61 10.50
C THR A 716 -34.92 0.21 11.67
N ARG A 717 -35.17 -0.22 12.90
CA ARG A 717 -34.65 0.45 14.09
C ARG A 717 -33.13 0.43 14.16
N CYS A 718 -32.49 -0.69 13.81
CA CYS A 718 -31.04 -0.79 13.74
C CYS A 718 -30.45 0.18 12.70
N LEU A 719 -31.08 0.31 11.53
CA LEU A 719 -30.68 1.27 10.49
C LEU A 719 -30.83 2.73 10.94
N MET A 720 -31.94 3.08 11.60
CA MET A 720 -32.21 4.42 12.11
C MET A 720 -31.30 4.80 13.29
N GLU A 721 -31.19 3.92 14.29
CA GLU A 721 -30.42 4.16 15.51
C GLU A 721 -28.91 3.94 15.29
N SER A 722 -28.52 3.25 14.20
CA SER A 722 -27.13 2.92 13.83
C SER A 722 -26.35 2.22 14.95
N ARG A 723 -27.03 1.36 15.72
CA ARG A 723 -26.48 0.55 16.81
C ARG A 723 -27.04 -0.87 16.79
N THR A 724 -26.27 -1.81 17.32
CA THR A 724 -26.68 -3.21 17.46
C THR A 724 -27.87 -3.38 18.39
N LEU A 725 -28.84 -4.20 17.98
CA LEU A 725 -30.01 -4.58 18.76
C LEU A 725 -29.98 -6.10 19.00
N VAL A 726 -30.16 -6.51 20.25
CA VAL A 726 -30.18 -7.93 20.64
C VAL A 726 -31.46 -8.24 21.39
N GLU A 727 -32.20 -9.23 20.91
CA GLU A 727 -33.35 -9.81 21.59
C GLU A 727 -33.00 -11.23 22.04
N LYS A 728 -32.76 -11.35 23.35
CA LYS A 728 -32.31 -12.61 23.98
C LYS A 728 -33.40 -13.67 23.95
N ILE A 729 -34.68 -13.28 24.01
CA ILE A 729 -35.82 -14.18 23.97
C ILE A 729 -36.90 -13.55 23.08
N LEU A 730 -37.26 -14.23 21.99
CA LEU A 730 -38.42 -13.91 21.17
C LEU A 730 -39.67 -14.52 21.81
N ASP A 731 -40.51 -13.68 22.38
CA ASP A 731 -41.85 -14.07 22.84
C ASP A 731 -42.92 -13.05 22.39
N GLY A 732 -44.15 -13.52 22.20
CA GLY A 732 -45.25 -12.68 21.72
C GLY A 732 -45.70 -11.57 22.69
N ALA A 733 -45.21 -11.57 23.94
CA ALA A 733 -45.59 -10.59 24.97
C ALA A 733 -44.60 -9.41 25.07
N SER A 734 -43.31 -9.67 24.91
CA SER A 734 -42.22 -8.70 25.00
C SER A 734 -41.76 -8.17 23.63
N SER A 735 -41.91 -8.97 22.57
CA SER A 735 -41.43 -8.64 21.22
C SER A 735 -42.57 -8.16 20.32
N ARG A 736 -43.13 -6.97 20.62
CA ARG A 736 -44.31 -6.40 19.91
C ARG A 736 -44.14 -6.31 18.39
N TRP A 737 -42.92 -6.18 17.88
CA TRP A 737 -42.64 -6.10 16.45
C TRP A 737 -42.96 -7.41 15.70
N LEU A 738 -42.96 -8.57 16.37
CA LEU A 738 -43.32 -9.87 15.77
C LEU A 738 -44.73 -9.85 15.16
N THR A 739 -45.65 -9.10 15.77
CA THR A 739 -47.03 -8.92 15.28
C THR A 739 -47.18 -7.83 14.22
N MET A 740 -46.15 -6.98 14.04
CA MET A 740 -46.19 -5.85 13.09
C MET A 740 -45.42 -6.13 11.79
N ASP A 741 -44.56 -7.16 11.78
CA ASP A 741 -43.76 -7.60 10.64
C ASP A 741 -44.01 -9.11 10.44
N GLU A 742 -45.23 -9.44 10.01
CA GLU A 742 -45.75 -10.81 9.97
C GLU A 742 -44.84 -11.78 9.19
N THR A 743 -44.15 -11.31 8.15
CA THR A 743 -43.31 -12.16 7.29
C THR A 743 -42.00 -12.57 7.96
N LEU A 744 -41.31 -11.67 8.65
CA LEU A 744 -40.07 -12.00 9.38
C LEU A 744 -40.39 -12.68 10.72
N GLY A 745 -41.39 -12.18 11.44
CA GLY A 745 -41.78 -12.70 12.75
C GLY A 745 -42.32 -14.13 12.69
N ALA A 746 -43.22 -14.43 11.75
CA ALA A 746 -43.77 -15.78 11.60
C ALA A 746 -42.68 -16.78 11.19
N SER A 747 -41.85 -16.44 10.20
CA SER A 747 -40.81 -17.33 9.71
C SER A 747 -39.81 -17.73 10.80
N LEU A 748 -39.37 -16.78 11.64
CA LEU A 748 -38.46 -17.08 12.76
C LEU A 748 -39.12 -17.99 13.81
N LEU A 749 -40.39 -17.78 14.12
CA LEU A 749 -41.12 -18.56 15.12
C LEU A 749 -41.42 -19.99 14.66
N ASP A 750 -41.87 -20.17 13.41
CA ASP A 750 -42.21 -21.44 12.77
C ASP A 750 -40.99 -22.37 12.67
N HIS A 751 -39.79 -21.78 12.61
CA HIS A 751 -38.52 -22.46 12.45
C HIS A 751 -37.72 -22.62 13.76
N ASP A 752 -38.36 -22.42 14.92
CA ASP A 752 -37.80 -22.53 16.28
C ASP A 752 -36.57 -21.63 16.56
N LEU A 753 -36.49 -20.48 15.89
CA LEU A 753 -35.51 -19.43 16.20
C LEU A 753 -36.06 -18.58 17.35
N ARG A 754 -35.28 -18.44 18.43
CA ARG A 754 -35.73 -17.87 19.72
C ARG A 754 -34.90 -16.69 20.20
N SER A 755 -33.79 -16.37 19.54
CA SER A 755 -32.98 -15.18 19.82
C SER A 755 -32.49 -14.57 18.52
N VAL A 756 -32.54 -13.24 18.44
CA VAL A 756 -32.17 -12.47 17.25
C VAL A 756 -31.23 -11.34 17.62
N MET A 757 -30.26 -11.10 16.75
CA MET A 757 -29.31 -10.01 16.84
C MET A 757 -29.22 -9.30 15.49
N VAL A 758 -29.33 -7.98 15.51
CA VAL A 758 -29.39 -7.14 14.31
C VAL A 758 -28.29 -6.08 14.40
N ILE A 759 -27.35 -6.11 13.47
CA ILE A 759 -26.10 -5.34 13.50
C ILE A 759 -26.02 -4.42 12.27
N PRO A 760 -25.71 -3.12 12.43
CA PRO A 760 -25.62 -2.23 11.28
C PRO A 760 -24.32 -2.48 10.52
N VAL A 761 -24.41 -2.63 9.20
CA VAL A 761 -23.24 -2.77 8.30
C VAL A 761 -22.71 -1.37 8.03
N ARG A 762 -21.67 -0.95 8.75
CA ARG A 762 -21.14 0.42 8.71
C ARG A 762 -19.68 0.48 8.30
N ALA A 763 -19.37 1.40 7.40
CA ALA A 763 -18.01 1.69 6.97
C ALA A 763 -17.80 3.20 6.90
N ARG A 764 -16.67 3.70 7.42
CA ARG A 764 -16.23 5.12 7.29
C ARG A 764 -17.31 6.16 7.66
N GLY A 765 -18.17 5.84 8.64
CA GLY A 765 -19.22 6.73 9.13
C GLY A 765 -20.57 6.63 8.41
N VAL A 766 -20.68 5.86 7.32
CA VAL A 766 -21.94 5.61 6.60
C VAL A 766 -22.52 4.22 6.89
N THR A 767 -23.85 4.11 6.91
CA THR A 767 -24.57 2.85 7.08
C THR A 767 -24.94 2.29 5.71
N LEU A 768 -24.37 1.14 5.35
CA LEU A 768 -24.57 0.47 4.07
C LEU A 768 -25.80 -0.45 4.10
N GLY A 769 -26.17 -0.95 5.28
CA GLY A 769 -27.20 -1.96 5.45
C GLY A 769 -27.22 -2.52 6.86
N VAL A 770 -27.73 -3.75 6.99
CA VAL A 770 -27.89 -4.48 8.25
C VAL A 770 -27.62 -5.97 8.06
N ALA A 771 -27.04 -6.59 9.08
CA ALA A 771 -26.86 -8.04 9.17
C ALA A 771 -27.71 -8.58 10.32
N THR A 772 -28.58 -9.56 10.03
CA THR A 772 -29.48 -10.20 10.99
C THR A 772 -28.98 -11.61 11.26
N PHE A 773 -28.81 -11.94 12.53
CA PHE A 773 -28.38 -13.23 13.05
C PHE A 773 -29.49 -13.83 13.90
N ALA A 774 -29.79 -15.11 13.74
CA ALA A 774 -30.81 -15.80 14.51
C ALA A 774 -30.30 -17.15 15.04
N ARG A 775 -30.65 -17.48 16.29
CA ARG A 775 -30.30 -18.73 16.96
C ARG A 775 -31.54 -19.51 17.39
N SER A 776 -31.46 -20.83 17.27
CA SER A 776 -32.40 -21.80 17.83
C SER A 776 -32.08 -22.09 19.30
N ARG A 777 -32.95 -22.87 19.96
CA ARG A 777 -32.76 -23.25 21.36
C ARG A 777 -31.49 -24.07 21.62
N ARG A 778 -30.93 -24.72 20.59
CA ARG A 778 -29.71 -25.55 20.69
C ARG A 778 -28.47 -24.74 21.08
N LEU A 779 -28.33 -23.51 20.58
CA LEU A 779 -27.16 -22.66 20.83
C LEU A 779 -27.34 -21.71 22.03
N GLY A 780 -28.52 -21.67 22.64
CA GLY A 780 -28.86 -20.69 23.67
C GLY A 780 -29.06 -19.26 23.13
N PRO A 781 -29.51 -18.32 23.99
CA PRO A 781 -29.72 -16.93 23.61
C PRO A 781 -28.40 -16.21 23.32
N PHE A 782 -28.41 -15.15 22.50
CA PHE A 782 -27.22 -14.32 22.30
C PHE A 782 -26.78 -13.61 23.60
N GLU A 783 -25.52 -13.78 23.98
CA GLU A 783 -24.90 -13.06 25.09
C GLU A 783 -24.13 -11.81 24.60
N ASP A 784 -23.73 -10.94 25.51
CA ASP A 784 -23.10 -9.66 25.15
C ASP A 784 -21.74 -9.85 24.44
N ASP A 785 -21.05 -10.97 24.72
CA ASP A 785 -19.80 -11.32 24.05
C ASP A 785 -20.01 -11.85 22.61
N ASP A 786 -21.16 -12.48 22.33
CA ASP A 786 -21.56 -12.85 20.96
C ASP A 786 -21.80 -11.59 20.12
N ALA A 787 -22.46 -10.59 20.70
CA ALA A 787 -22.71 -9.31 20.04
C ALA A 787 -21.42 -8.60 19.63
N ARG A 788 -20.43 -8.56 20.53
CA ARG A 788 -19.11 -7.98 20.23
C ARG A 788 -18.35 -8.75 19.14
N LEU A 789 -18.52 -10.07 19.07
CA LEU A 789 -17.88 -10.89 18.04
C LEU A 789 -18.51 -10.62 16.67
N ALA A 790 -19.83 -10.66 16.60
CA ALA A 790 -20.57 -10.41 15.37
C ALA A 790 -20.39 -8.96 14.89
N GLU A 791 -20.32 -7.97 15.78
CA GLU A 791 -19.99 -6.58 15.43
C GLU A 791 -18.61 -6.46 14.76
N GLU A 792 -17.60 -7.16 15.28
CA GLU A 792 -16.25 -7.15 14.69
C GLU A 792 -16.24 -7.84 13.30
N LEU A 793 -16.96 -8.95 13.15
CA LEU A 793 -17.11 -9.64 11.85
C LEU A 793 -17.83 -8.73 10.83
N VAL A 794 -18.97 -8.17 11.21
CA VAL A 794 -19.75 -7.26 10.35
C VAL A 794 -18.96 -6.00 10.03
N SER A 795 -18.20 -5.44 10.97
CA SER A 795 -17.37 -4.25 10.72
C SER A 795 -16.27 -4.52 9.69
N ARG A 796 -15.68 -5.72 9.66
CA ARG A 796 -14.68 -6.10 8.64
C ARG A 796 -15.33 -6.27 7.28
N ALA A 797 -16.43 -7.02 7.22
CA ALA A 797 -17.20 -7.20 6.00
C ALA A 797 -17.72 -5.86 5.46
N ALA A 798 -18.15 -4.93 6.31
CA ALA A 798 -18.63 -3.63 5.89
C ALA A 798 -17.56 -2.82 5.14
N VAL A 799 -16.29 -2.91 5.55
CA VAL A 799 -15.18 -2.26 4.83
C VAL A 799 -14.96 -2.89 3.46
N CYS A 800 -15.02 -4.23 3.37
CA CYS A 800 -14.89 -4.94 2.10
C CYS A 800 -16.08 -4.64 1.17
N ILE A 801 -17.30 -4.61 1.69
CA ILE A 801 -18.52 -4.21 0.97
C ILE A 801 -18.43 -2.76 0.48
N ASP A 802 -17.92 -1.83 1.30
CA ASP A 802 -17.69 -0.44 0.89
C ASP A 802 -16.68 -0.34 -0.27
N ASN A 803 -15.60 -1.14 -0.20
CA ASN A 803 -14.58 -1.19 -1.24
C ASN A 803 -15.15 -1.77 -2.55
N ALA A 804 -15.89 -2.89 -2.49
CA ALA A 804 -16.56 -3.49 -3.64
C ALA A 804 -17.57 -2.51 -4.27
N ARG A 805 -18.38 -1.82 -3.46
CA ARG A 805 -19.31 -0.77 -3.92
C ARG A 805 -18.60 0.35 -4.67
N ARG A 806 -17.49 0.87 -4.13
CA ARG A 806 -16.70 1.93 -4.79
C ARG A 806 -16.18 1.47 -6.14
N PHE A 807 -15.67 0.24 -6.19
CA PHE A 807 -15.19 -0.38 -7.43
C PHE A 807 -16.34 -0.53 -8.46
N THR A 808 -17.53 -0.95 -8.03
CA THR A 808 -18.72 -1.00 -8.90
C THR A 808 -19.06 0.39 -9.46
N ARG A 809 -19.05 1.44 -8.63
CA ARG A 809 -19.34 2.81 -9.04
C ARG A 809 -18.36 3.31 -10.09
N GLU A 810 -17.07 3.11 -9.85
CA GLU A 810 -16.01 3.52 -10.75
C GLU A 810 -16.12 2.81 -12.10
N ARG A 811 -16.30 1.48 -12.09
CA ARG A 811 -16.47 0.67 -13.31
C ARG A 811 -17.72 1.09 -14.12
N THR A 812 -18.84 1.35 -13.45
CA THR A 812 -20.09 1.78 -14.12
C THR A 812 -19.95 3.19 -14.72
N ALA A 813 -19.27 4.11 -14.03
CA ALA A 813 -19.01 5.45 -14.55
C ALA A 813 -18.10 5.41 -15.79
N ALA A 814 -17.02 4.64 -15.72
CA ALA A 814 -16.04 4.50 -16.80
C ALA A 814 -16.67 3.88 -18.07
N ARG A 815 -17.44 2.80 -17.94
CA ARG A 815 -18.19 2.17 -19.05
C ARG A 815 -19.26 3.10 -19.65
N SER A 816 -19.93 3.89 -18.83
CA SER A 816 -20.92 4.85 -19.32
C SER A 816 -20.25 5.92 -20.18
N MET A 817 -19.12 6.47 -19.72
CA MET A 817 -18.33 7.44 -20.49
C MET A 817 -17.88 6.88 -21.84
N GLN A 818 -17.33 5.66 -21.87
CA GLN A 818 -16.90 5.00 -23.10
C GLN A 818 -18.05 4.84 -24.11
N ARG A 819 -19.24 4.43 -23.66
CA ARG A 819 -20.45 4.33 -24.52
C ARG A 819 -20.89 5.67 -25.13
N TYR A 820 -20.60 6.79 -24.47
CA TYR A 820 -20.87 8.13 -25.03
C TYR A 820 -19.79 8.60 -26.00
N LEU A 821 -18.58 8.04 -25.92
CA LEU A 821 -17.47 8.36 -26.83
C LEU A 821 -17.54 7.60 -28.15
N LEU A 822 -18.28 6.48 -28.22
CA LEU A 822 -18.53 5.73 -29.45
C LEU A 822 -19.77 6.24 -30.20
N PRO A 823 -19.85 6.03 -31.53
CA PRO A 823 -21.04 6.37 -32.30
C PRO A 823 -22.26 5.56 -31.83
N GLN A 824 -23.39 6.21 -31.56
CA GLN A 824 -24.62 5.49 -31.18
C GLN A 824 -25.49 5.10 -32.39
N ASP A 825 -25.45 5.90 -33.45
CA ASP A 825 -26.12 5.64 -34.72
C ASP A 825 -25.11 5.78 -35.87
N LEU A 826 -24.78 4.67 -36.53
CA LEU A 826 -24.01 4.67 -37.77
C LEU A 826 -24.96 4.67 -38.96
N THR A 827 -24.77 5.57 -39.92
CA THR A 827 -25.53 5.53 -41.18
C THR A 827 -24.58 5.57 -42.37
N GLY A 828 -24.59 4.53 -43.20
CA GLY A 828 -23.86 4.46 -44.46
C GLY A 828 -24.56 5.17 -45.63
N GLY A 829 -25.60 5.97 -45.36
CA GLY A 829 -26.39 6.62 -46.41
C GLY A 829 -27.09 5.60 -47.32
N SER A 830 -27.14 5.92 -48.61
CA SER A 830 -27.51 4.99 -49.70
C SER A 830 -26.32 4.16 -50.19
N ALA A 831 -25.09 4.56 -49.85
CA ALA A 831 -23.85 3.98 -50.35
C ALA A 831 -23.47 2.64 -49.69
N LEU A 832 -23.77 2.48 -48.40
CA LEU A 832 -23.36 1.32 -47.61
C LEU A 832 -24.48 0.83 -46.69
N GLU A 833 -24.69 -0.49 -46.66
CA GLU A 833 -25.38 -1.16 -45.55
C GLU A 833 -24.37 -1.46 -44.45
N MET A 834 -24.69 -1.14 -43.19
CA MET A 834 -23.73 -1.14 -42.10
C MET A 834 -24.19 -1.96 -40.91
N ALA A 835 -23.25 -2.62 -40.24
CA ALA A 835 -23.43 -3.14 -38.89
C ALA A 835 -22.11 -3.05 -38.11
N SER A 836 -22.19 -2.80 -36.80
CA SER A 836 -21.00 -2.61 -35.96
C SER A 836 -21.16 -3.26 -34.60
N TRP A 837 -20.04 -3.75 -34.06
CA TRP A 837 -19.96 -4.31 -32.73
C TRP A 837 -18.76 -3.76 -31.99
N TYR A 838 -18.96 -3.54 -30.70
CA TYR A 838 -17.91 -3.17 -29.75
C TYR A 838 -18.01 -4.10 -28.55
N LEU A 839 -16.96 -4.86 -28.30
CA LEU A 839 -16.87 -5.85 -27.23
C LEU A 839 -15.78 -5.37 -26.26
N PRO A 840 -16.17 -4.86 -25.08
CA PRO A 840 -15.18 -4.36 -24.14
C PRO A 840 -14.40 -5.51 -23.50
N ALA A 841 -13.12 -5.28 -23.23
CA ALA A 841 -12.26 -6.22 -22.51
C ALA A 841 -12.77 -6.47 -21.07
N ASP A 842 -12.55 -7.67 -20.52
CA ASP A 842 -12.86 -7.99 -19.11
C ASP A 842 -11.69 -7.71 -18.16
N VAL A 843 -11.01 -6.57 -18.35
CA VAL A 843 -9.97 -6.09 -17.42
C VAL A 843 -10.56 -5.17 -16.33
N PRO A 844 -9.93 -5.11 -15.13
CA PRO A 844 -10.40 -4.27 -14.02
C PRO A 844 -10.52 -2.78 -14.33
N SER A 845 -9.77 -2.27 -15.32
CA SER A 845 -9.76 -0.87 -15.78
C SER A 845 -10.98 -0.48 -16.63
N GLY A 846 -11.73 -1.45 -17.16
CA GLY A 846 -13.10 -1.32 -17.68
C GLY A 846 -13.34 -0.38 -18.87
N VAL A 847 -12.31 0.16 -19.51
CA VAL A 847 -12.40 1.13 -20.62
C VAL A 847 -11.25 0.94 -21.61
N GLY A 848 -11.58 0.98 -22.90
CA GLY A 848 -10.71 0.66 -24.03
C GLY A 848 -10.28 1.79 -24.92
N GLY A 849 -9.24 1.53 -25.70
CA GLY A 849 -8.67 2.40 -26.74
C GLY A 849 -9.31 2.25 -28.13
N ASP A 850 -9.93 1.10 -28.40
CA ASP A 850 -10.57 0.77 -29.67
C ASP A 850 -11.74 1.69 -30.04
N TRP A 851 -11.84 2.02 -31.34
CA TRP A 851 -12.95 2.79 -31.88
C TRP A 851 -13.15 2.60 -33.38
N PHE A 852 -14.33 3.03 -33.83
CA PHE A 852 -14.69 3.14 -35.23
C PHE A 852 -15.59 4.35 -35.46
N ASP A 853 -15.68 4.81 -36.71
CA ASP A 853 -16.66 5.82 -37.12
C ASP A 853 -17.07 5.63 -38.58
N VAL A 854 -18.23 6.18 -38.94
CA VAL A 854 -18.75 6.23 -40.31
C VAL A 854 -19.15 7.66 -40.62
N ILE A 855 -18.46 8.28 -41.57
CA ILE A 855 -18.54 9.72 -41.82
C ILE A 855 -19.08 9.95 -43.23
N PRO A 856 -20.29 10.53 -43.39
CA PRO A 856 -20.79 10.97 -44.69
C PRO A 856 -19.94 12.10 -45.26
N LEU A 857 -19.45 11.92 -46.49
CA LEU A 857 -18.64 12.88 -47.22
C LEU A 857 -19.43 13.51 -48.39
N SER A 858 -18.78 14.42 -49.11
CA SER A 858 -19.36 15.01 -50.32
C SER A 858 -19.56 13.99 -51.45
N GLY A 859 -20.59 14.21 -52.28
CA GLY A 859 -20.85 13.36 -53.45
C GLY A 859 -21.43 11.99 -53.13
N ALA A 860 -22.23 11.88 -52.06
CA ALA A 860 -22.76 10.61 -51.52
C ALA A 860 -21.72 9.59 -51.05
N ARG A 861 -20.43 9.96 -51.03
CA ARG A 861 -19.33 9.12 -50.57
C ARG A 861 -19.40 8.93 -49.05
N VAL A 862 -18.84 7.83 -48.57
CA VAL A 862 -18.81 7.51 -47.14
C VAL A 862 -17.40 7.10 -46.73
N ALA A 863 -16.90 7.70 -45.66
CA ALA A 863 -15.66 7.28 -45.01
C ALA A 863 -15.93 6.28 -43.88
N LEU A 864 -15.11 5.24 -43.83
CA LEU A 864 -15.06 4.21 -42.81
C LEU A 864 -13.75 4.33 -42.06
N VAL A 865 -13.83 4.27 -40.73
CA VAL A 865 -12.66 4.43 -39.85
C VAL A 865 -12.67 3.34 -38.79
N VAL A 866 -11.50 2.77 -38.53
CA VAL A 866 -11.24 1.94 -37.37
C VAL A 866 -9.86 2.30 -36.81
N GLY A 867 -9.70 2.25 -35.50
CA GLY A 867 -8.41 2.50 -34.87
C GLY A 867 -8.35 2.01 -33.44
N ASP A 868 -7.13 1.97 -32.93
CA ASP A 868 -6.82 1.56 -31.56
C ASP A 868 -5.78 2.51 -30.95
N VAL A 869 -5.91 2.77 -29.65
CA VAL A 869 -4.97 3.55 -28.85
C VAL A 869 -4.30 2.63 -27.86
N ALA A 870 -2.96 2.53 -27.93
CA ALA A 870 -2.20 1.64 -27.07
C ALA A 870 -2.45 1.92 -25.56
N GLY A 871 -2.88 0.87 -24.84
CA GLY A 871 -3.11 0.86 -23.40
C GLY A 871 -4.59 0.87 -23.01
N HIS A 872 -4.88 0.65 -21.74
CA HIS A 872 -6.24 0.52 -21.22
C HIS A 872 -6.56 1.57 -20.14
N GLY A 873 -7.84 1.92 -20.00
CA GLY A 873 -8.36 2.83 -18.97
C GLY A 873 -8.77 4.20 -19.50
N ILE A 874 -9.09 5.12 -18.58
CA ILE A 874 -9.71 6.41 -18.89
C ILE A 874 -8.85 7.29 -19.83
N ASN A 875 -7.52 7.22 -19.72
CA ASN A 875 -6.60 7.98 -20.57
C ASN A 875 -6.61 7.49 -22.04
N ALA A 876 -6.75 6.17 -22.26
CA ALA A 876 -6.85 5.59 -23.59
C ALA A 876 -8.16 6.03 -24.26
N ALA A 877 -9.30 5.90 -23.57
CA ALA A 877 -10.59 6.37 -24.09
C ALA A 877 -10.65 7.89 -24.32
N ALA A 878 -10.04 8.69 -23.44
CA ALA A 878 -9.96 10.13 -23.65
C ALA A 878 -9.18 10.47 -24.93
N THR A 879 -8.10 9.75 -25.20
CA THR A 879 -7.29 9.94 -26.41
C THR A 879 -8.02 9.45 -27.65
N MET A 880 -8.66 8.29 -27.58
CA MET A 880 -9.56 7.77 -28.60
C MET A 880 -10.64 8.80 -28.98
N GLY A 881 -11.33 9.40 -28.01
CA GLY A 881 -12.35 10.42 -28.26
C GLY A 881 -11.80 11.67 -28.97
N ARG A 882 -10.55 12.05 -28.67
CA ARG A 882 -9.86 13.15 -29.35
C ARG A 882 -9.48 12.79 -30.78
N LEU A 883 -8.94 11.60 -31.01
CA LEU A 883 -8.57 11.11 -32.34
C LEU A 883 -9.80 10.97 -33.24
N ARG A 884 -10.88 10.37 -32.73
CA ARG A 884 -12.15 10.27 -33.43
C ARG A 884 -12.68 11.65 -33.85
N THR A 885 -12.67 12.61 -32.93
CA THR A 885 -13.09 13.99 -33.23
C THR A 885 -12.18 14.67 -34.26
N ALA A 886 -10.87 14.45 -34.18
CA ALA A 886 -9.90 14.96 -35.13
C ALA A 886 -10.13 14.38 -36.53
N VAL A 887 -10.27 13.05 -36.66
CA VAL A 887 -10.56 12.39 -37.93
C VAL A 887 -11.86 12.91 -38.53
N ARG A 888 -12.92 13.05 -37.74
CA ARG A 888 -14.18 13.62 -38.23
C ARG A 888 -14.04 15.06 -38.72
N THR A 889 -13.19 15.85 -38.07
CA THR A 889 -12.90 17.23 -38.47
C THR A 889 -12.10 17.28 -39.78
N LEU A 890 -11.07 16.45 -39.89
CA LEU A 890 -10.22 16.34 -41.09
C LEU A 890 -10.98 15.76 -42.29
N ALA A 891 -11.85 14.77 -42.05
CA ALA A 891 -12.70 14.17 -43.07
C ALA A 891 -13.66 15.19 -43.71
N ASN A 892 -14.17 16.16 -42.94
CA ASN A 892 -15.00 17.25 -43.45
C ASN A 892 -14.24 18.20 -44.40
N LEU A 893 -12.90 18.15 -44.42
CA LEU A 893 -12.08 18.89 -45.38
C LEU A 893 -11.90 18.14 -46.71
N ASP A 894 -12.54 16.96 -46.87
CA ASP A 894 -12.47 16.12 -48.08
C ASP A 894 -11.03 15.75 -48.50
N LEU A 895 -10.12 15.59 -47.53
CA LEU A 895 -8.74 15.15 -47.74
C LEU A 895 -8.67 13.70 -48.26
N SER A 896 -7.61 13.38 -49.01
CA SER A 896 -7.32 11.98 -49.37
C SER A 896 -6.90 11.17 -48.12
N PRO A 897 -7.07 9.83 -48.13
CA PRO A 897 -6.75 9.00 -46.95
C PRO A 897 -5.33 9.16 -46.41
N ASP A 898 -4.34 9.29 -47.29
CA ASP A 898 -2.93 9.48 -46.94
C ASP A 898 -2.65 10.87 -46.33
N GLU A 899 -3.22 11.93 -46.90
CA GLU A 899 -3.11 13.30 -46.35
C GLU A 899 -3.80 13.42 -44.99
N LEU A 900 -4.97 12.78 -44.83
CA LEU A 900 -5.69 12.77 -43.56
C LEU A 900 -4.87 12.09 -42.45
N LEU A 901 -4.27 10.93 -42.74
CA LEU A 901 -3.42 10.23 -41.77
C LEU A 901 -2.15 11.02 -41.44
N ALA A 902 -1.56 11.73 -42.41
CA ALA A 902 -0.41 12.61 -42.17
C ALA A 902 -0.76 13.76 -41.19
N HIS A 903 -1.90 14.43 -41.41
CA HIS A 903 -2.38 15.46 -40.48
C HIS A 903 -2.75 14.90 -39.10
N LEU A 904 -3.27 13.67 -39.04
CA LEU A 904 -3.57 13.01 -37.77
C LEU A 904 -2.28 12.64 -37.00
N ASP A 905 -1.22 12.23 -37.69
CA ASP A 905 0.10 11.94 -37.11
C ASP A 905 0.72 13.20 -36.49
N ASP A 906 0.70 14.33 -37.21
CA ASP A 906 1.16 15.64 -36.71
C ASP A 906 0.41 16.05 -35.43
N LEU A 907 -0.91 15.81 -35.39
CA LEU A 907 -1.72 16.08 -34.20
C LEU A 907 -1.25 15.22 -33.03
N VAL A 908 -1.07 13.91 -33.22
CA VAL A 908 -0.59 12.99 -32.17
C VAL A 908 0.78 13.40 -31.64
N ILE A 909 1.73 13.74 -32.52
CA ILE A 909 3.06 14.22 -32.14
C ILE A 909 2.95 15.49 -31.27
N GLY A 910 2.09 16.43 -31.66
CA GLY A 910 1.82 17.64 -30.86
C GLY A 910 1.21 17.35 -29.49
N LEU A 911 0.34 16.34 -29.39
CA LEU A 911 -0.25 15.91 -28.12
C LEU A 911 0.78 15.29 -27.17
N MET A 912 1.75 14.55 -27.70
CA MET A 912 2.84 13.96 -26.92
C MET A 912 3.82 15.04 -26.42
N GLY A 913 4.14 16.05 -27.24
CA GLY A 913 5.01 17.17 -26.85
C GLY A 913 4.43 18.05 -25.74
N ALA A 914 3.13 18.34 -25.78
CA ALA A 914 2.47 19.18 -24.77
C ALA A 914 2.38 18.54 -23.36
N HIS A 915 2.58 17.23 -23.23
CA HIS A 915 2.63 16.52 -21.94
C HIS A 915 4.04 16.45 -21.33
N ALA A 916 5.08 16.82 -22.07
CA ALA A 916 6.44 16.90 -21.55
C ALA A 916 6.74 18.21 -20.79
N ASP A 917 6.00 19.29 -21.07
CA ASP A 917 6.26 20.64 -20.55
C ASP A 917 5.35 21.09 -19.37
N ALA A 918 4.45 20.22 -18.88
CA ALA A 918 3.59 20.53 -17.74
C ALA A 918 4.21 20.08 -16.40
N PRO A 919 4.43 20.99 -15.42
CA PRO A 919 4.85 20.60 -14.07
C PRO A 919 3.62 20.19 -13.23
N THR A 920 3.34 18.89 -13.14
CA THR A 920 2.37 18.31 -12.19
C THR A 920 3.09 17.17 -11.45
N ALA A 921 3.32 17.21 -10.12
CA ALA A 921 2.35 17.15 -9.02
C ALA A 921 1.41 15.93 -9.11
N ALA A 922 1.55 15.02 -8.13
CA ALA A 922 0.73 13.84 -7.81
C ALA A 922 1.18 12.46 -8.37
N GLU A 923 1.48 11.59 -7.38
CA GLU A 923 1.05 10.19 -7.25
C GLU A 923 1.59 9.12 -8.20
N GLY A 924 2.37 8.21 -7.60
CA GLY A 924 2.61 6.90 -8.17
C GLY A 924 1.37 6.02 -8.06
N GLU A 925 0.67 5.89 -9.18
CA GLU A 925 0.40 4.56 -9.72
C GLU A 925 1.52 4.26 -10.72
N ALA A 926 2.23 3.16 -10.50
CA ALA A 926 3.20 2.66 -11.46
C ALA A 926 2.46 2.03 -12.64
N THR A 927 2.06 2.86 -13.60
CA THR A 927 1.82 2.48 -15.00
C THR A 927 2.33 3.61 -15.89
N GLY A 928 3.64 3.87 -15.82
CA GLY A 928 4.33 4.69 -16.81
C GLY A 928 4.48 3.93 -18.12
N THR A 929 3.38 3.57 -18.78
CA THR A 929 3.41 3.35 -20.23
C THR A 929 3.52 4.72 -20.85
N ALA A 930 4.73 5.06 -21.30
CA ALA A 930 4.88 6.09 -22.32
C ALA A 930 3.84 5.79 -23.41
N PHE A 931 3.00 6.77 -23.75
CA PHE A 931 1.98 6.64 -24.79
C PHE A 931 2.63 6.00 -26.04
N LEU A 932 2.26 4.77 -26.38
CA LEU A 932 2.99 3.89 -27.31
C LEU A 932 2.58 4.08 -28.78
N GLY A 933 1.87 5.16 -29.09
CA GLY A 933 1.30 5.43 -30.42
C GLY A 933 -0.14 4.93 -30.54
N ALA A 934 -0.80 5.31 -31.63
CA ALA A 934 -2.16 4.86 -31.98
C ALA A 934 -2.17 4.28 -33.40
N THR A 935 -3.03 3.32 -33.67
CA THR A 935 -3.23 2.76 -35.01
C THR A 935 -4.53 3.28 -35.61
N CYS A 936 -4.58 3.44 -36.94
CA CYS A 936 -5.78 3.89 -37.64
C CYS A 936 -5.81 3.37 -39.07
N LEU A 937 -6.98 2.96 -39.54
CA LEU A 937 -7.28 2.73 -40.96
C LEU A 937 -8.41 3.67 -41.37
N TYR A 938 -8.22 4.35 -42.50
CA TYR A 938 -9.21 5.26 -43.08
C TYR A 938 -9.49 4.84 -44.53
N ALA A 939 -10.77 4.60 -44.83
CA ALA A 939 -11.24 4.16 -46.14
C ALA A 939 -12.37 5.07 -46.64
N VAL A 940 -12.39 5.44 -47.91
CA VAL A 940 -13.43 6.26 -48.54
C VAL A 940 -14.03 5.48 -49.69
N TYR A 941 -15.33 5.19 -49.61
CA TYR A 941 -16.08 4.52 -50.68
C TYR A 941 -16.92 5.53 -51.47
N ASP A 942 -16.83 5.47 -52.79
CA ASP A 942 -17.63 6.24 -53.73
C ASP A 942 -18.69 5.35 -54.41
N PRO A 943 -19.98 5.52 -54.08
CA PRO A 943 -21.05 4.70 -54.63
C PRO A 943 -21.38 5.03 -56.09
N VAL A 944 -20.86 6.13 -56.66
CA VAL A 944 -21.08 6.47 -58.08
C VAL A 944 -20.12 5.70 -58.97
N SER A 945 -18.85 5.62 -58.56
CA SER A 945 -17.79 4.96 -59.34
C SER A 945 -17.49 3.54 -58.90
N GLY A 946 -18.01 3.10 -57.75
CA GLY A 946 -17.66 1.80 -57.14
C GLY A 946 -16.24 1.75 -56.59
N ARG A 947 -15.53 2.89 -56.52
CA ARG A 947 -14.13 2.94 -56.08
C ARG A 947 -14.02 3.12 -54.58
N CYS A 948 -13.06 2.43 -53.99
CA CYS A 948 -12.66 2.60 -52.59
C CYS A 948 -11.19 2.99 -52.49
N SER A 949 -10.91 4.12 -51.83
CA SER A 949 -9.57 4.60 -51.53
C SER A 949 -9.26 4.37 -50.06
N MET A 950 -8.12 3.75 -49.73
CA MET A 950 -7.79 3.36 -48.35
C MET A 950 -6.33 3.62 -48.01
N ALA A 951 -6.06 4.02 -46.76
CA ALA A 951 -4.72 4.09 -46.19
C ALA A 951 -4.73 3.60 -44.73
N ARG A 952 -3.59 3.12 -44.23
CA ARG A 952 -3.43 2.62 -42.85
C ARG A 952 -2.15 3.10 -42.18
N ALA A 953 -2.27 3.40 -40.88
CA ALA A 953 -1.19 3.76 -39.96
C ALA A 953 -1.10 2.69 -38.88
N GLY A 954 -0.18 1.73 -39.04
CA GLY A 954 0.07 0.63 -38.08
C GLY A 954 -1.07 -0.38 -37.88
N HIS A 955 -2.25 -0.15 -38.48
CA HIS A 955 -3.44 -0.95 -38.25
C HIS A 955 -3.50 -2.21 -39.15
N LEU A 956 -4.35 -3.18 -38.77
CA LEU A 956 -4.58 -4.40 -39.54
C LEU A 956 -5.23 -4.09 -40.90
N PRO A 957 -4.89 -4.86 -41.97
CA PRO A 957 -5.49 -4.69 -43.29
C PRO A 957 -6.96 -5.12 -43.31
N PRO A 958 -7.82 -4.48 -44.12
CA PRO A 958 -9.23 -4.79 -44.17
C PRO A 958 -9.46 -6.11 -44.92
N MET A 959 -10.55 -6.80 -44.56
CA MET A 959 -10.97 -8.01 -45.27
C MET A 959 -12.11 -7.67 -46.23
N ILE A 960 -11.96 -8.07 -47.49
CA ILE A 960 -12.92 -7.83 -48.55
C ILE A 960 -13.53 -9.18 -48.93
N VAL A 961 -14.87 -9.26 -48.92
CA VAL A 961 -15.58 -10.43 -49.44
C VAL A 961 -16.31 -10.04 -50.72
N GLY A 962 -15.97 -10.71 -51.81
CA GLY A 962 -16.63 -10.54 -53.09
C GLY A 962 -18.10 -11.01 -53.06
N PRO A 963 -18.92 -10.62 -54.04
CA PRO A 963 -20.29 -11.13 -54.18
C PRO A 963 -20.35 -12.65 -54.41
N ASP A 964 -19.26 -13.23 -54.89
CA ASP A 964 -19.04 -14.67 -55.07
C ASP A 964 -18.71 -15.41 -53.76
N GLY A 965 -18.56 -14.69 -52.65
CA GLY A 965 -18.22 -15.24 -51.33
C GLY A 965 -16.72 -15.44 -51.10
N ALA A 966 -15.85 -15.04 -52.04
CA ALA A 966 -14.41 -15.12 -51.87
C ALA A 966 -13.94 -14.03 -50.89
N ALA A 967 -13.35 -14.43 -49.76
CA ALA A 967 -12.77 -13.52 -48.78
C ALA A 967 -11.27 -13.36 -49.03
N ASP A 968 -10.81 -12.12 -49.21
CA ASP A 968 -9.40 -11.78 -49.44
C ASP A 968 -8.96 -10.63 -48.51
N ILE A 969 -7.70 -10.64 -48.12
CA ILE A 969 -7.10 -9.56 -47.34
C ILE A 969 -6.49 -8.56 -48.32
N LEU A 970 -6.95 -7.31 -48.28
CA LEU A 970 -6.45 -6.31 -49.21
C LEU A 970 -5.02 -5.91 -48.83
N ASP A 971 -4.07 -6.11 -49.75
CA ASP A 971 -2.66 -5.75 -49.55
C ASP A 971 -2.47 -4.22 -49.59
N LEU A 972 -2.64 -3.59 -48.43
CA LEU A 972 -2.43 -2.16 -48.22
C LEU A 972 -1.00 -1.89 -47.69
N PRO A 973 -0.27 -0.90 -48.23
CA PRO A 973 1.04 -0.48 -47.73
C PRO A 973 0.99 -0.22 -46.22
N ALA A 974 1.93 -0.80 -45.50
CA ALA A 974 2.01 -0.63 -44.05
C ALA A 974 2.66 0.73 -43.72
N GLY A 975 1.85 1.68 -43.24
CA GLY A 975 2.37 2.90 -42.58
C GLY A 975 2.74 2.63 -41.12
N PRO A 976 3.63 3.44 -40.51
CA PRO A 976 3.93 3.33 -39.09
C PRO A 976 2.69 3.67 -38.23
N PRO A 977 2.62 3.22 -36.96
CA PRO A 977 1.68 3.78 -35.99
C PRO A 977 1.82 5.31 -35.86
N LEU A 978 0.69 5.98 -35.58
CA LEU A 978 0.63 7.41 -35.35
C LEU A 978 1.46 7.82 -34.14
N GLY A 979 2.19 8.93 -34.24
CA GLY A 979 3.08 9.47 -33.22
C GLY A 979 4.56 9.17 -33.43
N LEU A 980 4.92 8.37 -34.44
CA LEU A 980 6.31 8.02 -34.73
C LEU A 980 7.00 9.01 -35.68
N GLY A 981 6.29 9.64 -36.63
CA GLY A 981 6.80 10.80 -37.40
C GLY A 981 7.95 10.54 -38.39
N TYR A 982 8.25 9.29 -38.75
CA TYR A 982 9.44 8.97 -39.58
C TYR A 982 9.15 8.56 -41.03
N LEU A 983 7.90 8.25 -41.42
CA LEU A 983 7.55 7.75 -42.77
C LEU A 983 6.19 8.30 -43.27
N PRO A 984 6.04 8.61 -44.58
CA PRO A 984 4.76 9.03 -45.15
C PRO A 984 3.78 7.87 -45.28
N PHE A 985 2.49 8.16 -45.19
CA PHE A 985 1.41 7.21 -45.47
C PHE A 985 1.14 7.11 -46.97
N GLN A 986 0.64 5.96 -47.43
CA GLN A 986 0.30 5.72 -48.83
C GLN A 986 -1.13 5.20 -48.94
N SER A 987 -1.89 5.73 -49.90
CA SER A 987 -3.25 5.28 -50.21
C SER A 987 -3.27 4.37 -51.45
N ILE A 988 -4.14 3.35 -51.43
CA ILE A 988 -4.49 2.54 -52.61
C ILE A 988 -5.93 2.82 -53.02
N GLU A 989 -6.18 2.87 -54.33
CA GLU A 989 -7.53 2.84 -54.90
C GLU A 989 -7.82 1.45 -55.49
N THR A 990 -8.98 0.90 -55.15
CA THR A 990 -9.48 -0.36 -55.69
C THR A 990 -10.95 -0.22 -56.12
N GLU A 991 -11.37 -1.00 -57.10
CA GLU A 991 -12.78 -1.04 -57.54
C GLU A 991 -13.47 -2.21 -56.84
N LEU A 992 -14.59 -1.94 -56.17
CA LEU A 992 -15.38 -2.92 -55.45
C LEU A 992 -16.72 -3.10 -56.17
N ALA A 993 -17.04 -4.35 -56.50
CA ALA A 993 -18.33 -4.70 -57.07
C ALA A 993 -19.47 -4.34 -56.10
N GLU A 994 -20.67 -4.13 -56.65
CA GLU A 994 -21.87 -3.98 -55.82
C GLU A 994 -22.11 -5.25 -55.00
N GLY A 995 -22.45 -5.10 -53.72
CA GLY A 995 -22.69 -6.22 -52.80
C GLY A 995 -21.44 -6.78 -52.12
N SER A 996 -20.25 -6.31 -52.47
CA SER A 996 -19.00 -6.61 -51.75
C SER A 996 -19.09 -6.20 -50.28
N LEU A 997 -18.51 -7.00 -49.38
CA LEU A 997 -18.45 -6.73 -47.95
C LEU A 997 -17.05 -6.26 -47.56
N ILE A 998 -16.96 -5.09 -46.94
CA ILE A 998 -15.74 -4.56 -46.31
C ILE A 998 -15.86 -4.83 -44.81
N ALA A 999 -14.90 -5.56 -44.24
CA ALA A 999 -14.80 -5.79 -42.81
C ALA A 999 -13.55 -5.10 -42.25
N LEU A 1000 -13.77 -4.14 -41.34
CA LEU A 1000 -12.74 -3.48 -40.55
C LEU A 1000 -12.81 -3.99 -39.12
N TYR A 1001 -11.66 -4.29 -38.51
CA TYR A 1001 -11.58 -4.93 -37.20
C TYR A 1001 -10.29 -4.57 -36.49
N THR A 1002 -10.32 -4.61 -35.16
CA THR A 1002 -9.13 -4.43 -34.30
C THR A 1002 -8.49 -5.78 -33.94
N ASP A 1003 -7.30 -5.73 -33.35
CA ASP A 1003 -6.54 -6.91 -32.97
C ASP A 1003 -7.22 -7.75 -31.88
N GLY A 1004 -7.96 -7.15 -30.94
CA GLY A 1004 -8.69 -7.90 -29.90
C GLY A 1004 -9.77 -8.87 -30.41
N LEU A 1005 -10.16 -8.78 -31.70
CA LEU A 1005 -11.01 -9.78 -32.35
C LEU A 1005 -10.24 -11.01 -32.86
N ILE A 1006 -8.94 -10.84 -33.14
CA ILE A 1006 -8.08 -11.79 -33.85
C ILE A 1006 -7.04 -12.42 -32.91
N GLU A 1007 -6.47 -11.62 -32.02
CA GLU A 1007 -5.44 -12.02 -31.05
C GLU A 1007 -6.04 -12.71 -29.83
N SER A 1008 -5.45 -13.84 -29.45
CA SER A 1008 -5.74 -14.51 -28.19
C SER A 1008 -4.43 -15.02 -27.60
N VAL A 1009 -4.33 -15.07 -26.26
CA VAL A 1009 -3.10 -15.39 -25.51
C VAL A 1009 -2.41 -16.69 -25.98
N ASP A 1010 -3.17 -17.60 -26.60
CA ASP A 1010 -2.71 -18.91 -27.05
C ASP A 1010 -2.58 -19.07 -28.58
N ARG A 1011 -2.76 -18.03 -29.42
CA ARG A 1011 -2.83 -18.20 -30.89
C ARG A 1011 -2.17 -17.09 -31.71
N ASP A 1012 -1.64 -17.52 -32.85
CA ASP A 1012 -1.02 -16.68 -33.89
C ASP A 1012 -2.07 -15.88 -34.69
N ILE A 1013 -1.70 -14.67 -35.13
CA ILE A 1013 -2.56 -13.70 -35.84
C ILE A 1013 -3.09 -14.27 -37.16
N ASP A 1014 -2.23 -14.97 -37.91
CA ASP A 1014 -2.58 -15.55 -39.22
C ASP A 1014 -3.73 -16.58 -39.12
N ILE A 1015 -3.80 -17.29 -38.00
CA ILE A 1015 -4.88 -18.26 -37.72
C ILE A 1015 -6.18 -17.51 -37.45
N GLY A 1016 -6.13 -16.42 -36.69
CA GLY A 1016 -7.29 -15.58 -36.43
C GLY A 1016 -7.86 -14.97 -37.71
N LEU A 1017 -6.99 -14.43 -38.58
CA LEU A 1017 -7.37 -13.87 -39.88
C LEU A 1017 -8.03 -14.91 -40.79
N SER A 1018 -7.46 -16.12 -40.86
CA SER A 1018 -8.04 -17.22 -41.63
C SER A 1018 -9.44 -17.62 -41.14
N ARG A 1019 -9.66 -17.59 -39.82
CA ARG A 1019 -10.98 -17.88 -39.23
C ARG A 1019 -11.99 -16.78 -39.49
N LEU A 1020 -11.57 -15.51 -39.44
CA LEU A 1020 -12.40 -14.38 -39.83
C LEU A 1020 -12.86 -14.52 -41.29
N GLY A 1021 -11.93 -14.83 -42.20
CA GLY A 1021 -12.24 -15.07 -43.62
C GLY A 1021 -13.28 -16.17 -43.82
N ASN A 1022 -13.08 -17.32 -43.19
CA ASN A 1022 -14.05 -18.42 -43.24
C ASN A 1022 -15.42 -18.04 -42.65
N ALA A 1023 -15.43 -17.26 -41.55
CA ALA A 1023 -16.65 -16.80 -40.91
C ALA A 1023 -17.39 -15.73 -41.72
N LEU A 1024 -16.72 -14.99 -42.61
CA LEU A 1024 -17.33 -14.00 -43.49
C LEU A 1024 -17.73 -14.57 -44.87
N ALA A 1025 -17.03 -15.59 -45.36
CA ALA A 1025 -17.23 -16.19 -46.69
C ALA A 1025 -18.60 -16.87 -46.89
N ALA A 1026 -19.32 -17.22 -45.82
CA ALA A 1026 -20.64 -17.86 -45.90
C ALA A 1026 -21.78 -16.81 -45.83
N PRO A 1027 -22.36 -16.34 -46.95
CA PRO A 1027 -23.32 -15.23 -46.92
C PRO A 1027 -24.57 -15.54 -46.08
N LEU A 1028 -24.90 -14.63 -45.15
CA LEU A 1028 -26.16 -14.62 -44.40
C LEU A 1028 -27.06 -13.48 -44.89
N PRO A 1029 -28.39 -13.56 -44.68
CA PRO A 1029 -29.35 -12.57 -45.16
C PRO A 1029 -29.13 -11.17 -44.60
N SER A 1030 -28.62 -11.06 -43.37
CA SER A 1030 -28.36 -9.77 -42.72
C SER A 1030 -26.91 -9.61 -42.28
N LEU A 1031 -26.43 -8.35 -42.28
CA LEU A 1031 -25.13 -8.03 -41.69
C LEU A 1031 -25.10 -8.32 -40.20
N THR A 1032 -26.21 -8.13 -39.49
CA THR A 1032 -26.31 -8.38 -38.04
C THR A 1032 -26.05 -9.85 -37.70
N GLU A 1033 -26.67 -10.79 -38.41
CA GLU A 1033 -26.42 -12.23 -38.22
C GLU A 1033 -24.99 -12.60 -38.62
N THR A 1034 -24.46 -11.95 -39.67
CA THR A 1034 -23.06 -12.15 -40.11
C THR A 1034 -22.08 -11.79 -38.99
N GLY A 1035 -22.21 -10.59 -38.41
CA GLY A 1035 -21.31 -10.15 -37.33
C GLY A 1035 -21.50 -10.96 -36.04
N GLN A 1036 -22.72 -11.34 -35.69
CA GLN A 1036 -22.94 -12.20 -34.53
C GLN A 1036 -22.25 -13.56 -34.70
N ARG A 1037 -22.33 -14.18 -35.89
CA ARG A 1037 -21.60 -15.41 -36.18
C ARG A 1037 -20.08 -15.22 -36.08
N VAL A 1038 -19.56 -14.11 -36.58
CA VAL A 1038 -18.12 -13.78 -36.48
C VAL A 1038 -17.70 -13.73 -35.01
N ILE A 1039 -18.45 -13.03 -34.17
CA ILE A 1039 -18.19 -12.90 -32.73
C ILE A 1039 -18.23 -14.27 -32.04
N GLU A 1040 -19.29 -15.05 -32.25
CA GLU A 1040 -19.44 -16.40 -31.67
C GLU A 1040 -18.36 -17.38 -32.15
N THR A 1041 -17.89 -17.22 -33.38
CA THR A 1041 -16.84 -18.08 -33.96
C THR A 1041 -15.47 -17.72 -33.39
N LEU A 1042 -15.14 -16.43 -33.32
CA LEU A 1042 -13.80 -15.97 -32.95
C LEU A 1042 -13.62 -15.94 -31.42
N LEU A 1043 -14.66 -15.59 -30.66
CA LEU A 1043 -14.59 -15.40 -29.21
C LEU A 1043 -15.39 -16.48 -28.46
N ALA A 1044 -14.72 -17.16 -27.51
CA ALA A 1044 -15.34 -18.16 -26.62
C ALA A 1044 -15.83 -17.56 -25.27
N GLY A 1045 -15.70 -16.24 -25.10
CA GLY A 1045 -15.96 -15.49 -23.88
C GLY A 1045 -15.59 -14.01 -24.07
N PRO A 1046 -15.54 -13.19 -23.00
CA PRO A 1046 -15.09 -11.81 -23.10
C PRO A 1046 -13.67 -11.74 -23.69
N PRO A 1047 -13.41 -10.81 -24.62
CA PRO A 1047 -12.08 -10.71 -25.23
C PRO A 1047 -11.03 -10.23 -24.20
N PRO A 1048 -9.76 -10.65 -24.35
CA PRO A 1048 -8.67 -10.23 -23.46
C PRO A 1048 -8.32 -8.75 -23.63
N ASP A 1049 -8.51 -8.21 -24.82
CA ASP A 1049 -8.44 -6.78 -25.14
C ASP A 1049 -9.78 -6.31 -25.72
N ASP A 1050 -9.97 -5.01 -25.91
CA ASP A 1050 -11.17 -4.49 -26.55
C ASP A 1050 -11.22 -4.98 -28.00
N ALA A 1051 -12.43 -5.22 -28.52
CA ALA A 1051 -12.61 -5.66 -29.89
C ALA A 1051 -13.69 -4.84 -30.59
N ALA A 1052 -13.34 -4.26 -31.73
CA ALA A 1052 -14.23 -3.57 -32.64
C ALA A 1052 -14.37 -4.34 -33.95
N LEU A 1053 -15.60 -4.40 -34.47
CA LEU A 1053 -15.92 -4.94 -35.78
C LEU A 1053 -16.88 -4.00 -36.49
N LEU A 1054 -16.51 -3.54 -37.69
CA LEU A 1054 -17.34 -2.74 -38.57
C LEU A 1054 -17.50 -3.45 -39.91
N LEU A 1055 -18.74 -3.81 -40.25
CA LEU A 1055 -19.11 -4.45 -41.51
C LEU A 1055 -19.86 -3.46 -42.39
N ALA A 1056 -19.41 -3.33 -43.64
CA ALA A 1056 -19.99 -2.43 -44.64
C ALA A 1056 -20.22 -3.16 -45.97
N ARG A 1057 -21.47 -3.32 -46.40
CA ARG A 1057 -21.80 -3.88 -47.72
C ARG A 1057 -21.99 -2.76 -48.73
N THR A 1058 -21.25 -2.83 -49.84
CA THR A 1058 -21.26 -1.83 -50.91
C THR A 1058 -22.57 -1.80 -51.67
N ARG A 1059 -23.04 -0.60 -52.00
CA ARG A 1059 -24.14 -0.33 -52.92
C ARG A 1059 -23.68 0.70 -53.94
N VAL A 1060 -24.12 0.52 -55.18
CA VAL A 1060 -23.85 1.48 -56.26
C VAL A 1060 -25.12 2.29 -56.51
N LEU A 1061 -24.99 3.60 -56.71
CA LEU A 1061 -26.14 4.43 -57.06
C LEU A 1061 -26.64 4.05 -58.46
N ALA A 1062 -27.97 3.93 -58.59
CA ALA A 1062 -28.54 3.51 -59.85
C ALA A 1062 -28.29 4.57 -60.94
N PRO A 1063 -28.12 4.18 -62.22
CA PRO A 1063 -27.84 5.14 -63.29
C PRO A 1063 -28.90 6.23 -63.47
N ASP A 1064 -30.14 5.98 -63.04
CA ASP A 1064 -31.24 6.95 -63.05
C ASP A 1064 -31.15 7.97 -61.90
N GLN A 1065 -30.17 7.86 -61.01
CA GLN A 1065 -29.90 8.79 -59.91
C GLN A 1065 -28.67 9.67 -60.16
N VAL A 1066 -27.92 9.43 -61.23
CA VAL A 1066 -26.69 10.16 -61.55
C VAL A 1066 -26.75 10.64 -63.00
N ALA A 1067 -26.50 11.93 -63.21
CA ALA A 1067 -26.38 12.50 -64.54
C ALA A 1067 -25.02 13.18 -64.68
N PHE A 1068 -24.29 12.90 -65.76
CA PHE A 1068 -22.95 13.42 -66.02
C PHE A 1068 -22.86 13.96 -67.45
N TRP A 1069 -22.29 15.15 -67.60
CA TRP A 1069 -22.08 15.81 -68.88
C TRP A 1069 -20.69 16.42 -68.97
N ASP A 1070 -20.00 16.16 -70.08
CA ASP A 1070 -18.79 16.88 -70.47
C ASP A 1070 -19.18 18.18 -71.19
N LEU A 1071 -18.68 19.30 -70.69
CA LEU A 1071 -18.97 20.64 -71.20
C LEU A 1071 -17.75 21.20 -71.94
N PRO A 1072 -17.93 21.80 -73.13
CA PRO A 1072 -16.84 22.49 -73.80
C PRO A 1072 -16.49 23.78 -73.05
N SER A 1073 -15.23 24.21 -73.14
CA SER A 1073 -14.73 25.43 -72.47
C SER A 1073 -15.21 26.76 -73.10
N ASP A 1074 -16.28 26.74 -73.92
CA ASP A 1074 -16.89 27.92 -74.54
C ASP A 1074 -17.88 28.57 -73.56
N PRO A 1075 -17.82 29.89 -73.28
CA PRO A 1075 -18.83 30.60 -72.50
C PRO A 1075 -20.29 30.34 -72.92
N ALA A 1076 -20.57 30.00 -74.18
CA ALA A 1076 -21.90 29.62 -74.64
C ALA A 1076 -22.44 28.34 -73.96
N ALA A 1077 -21.56 27.47 -73.47
CA ALA A 1077 -21.94 26.22 -72.80
C ALA A 1077 -22.62 26.41 -71.44
N VAL A 1078 -22.48 27.58 -70.80
CA VAL A 1078 -23.18 27.87 -69.53
C VAL A 1078 -24.69 27.81 -69.71
N ALA A 1079 -25.21 28.36 -70.83
CA ALA A 1079 -26.64 28.32 -71.12
C ALA A 1079 -27.12 26.88 -71.37
N HIS A 1080 -26.30 26.07 -72.05
CA HIS A 1080 -26.59 24.66 -72.29
C HIS A 1080 -26.61 23.85 -70.97
N ALA A 1081 -25.62 24.06 -70.10
CA ALA A 1081 -25.51 23.42 -68.80
C ALA A 1081 -26.73 23.70 -67.89
N ARG A 1082 -27.25 24.94 -67.88
CA ARG A 1082 -28.49 25.29 -67.19
C ARG A 1082 -29.67 24.48 -67.71
N THR A 1083 -29.86 24.42 -69.04
CA THR A 1083 -30.95 23.66 -69.66
C THR A 1083 -30.88 22.18 -69.29
N LEU A 1084 -29.69 21.57 -69.36
CA LEU A 1084 -29.46 20.17 -68.98
C LEU A 1084 -29.84 19.92 -67.50
N ALA A 1085 -29.38 20.79 -66.60
CA ALA A 1085 -29.68 20.66 -65.17
C ALA A 1085 -31.18 20.81 -64.87
N ILE A 1086 -31.86 21.79 -65.47
CA ILE A 1086 -33.31 22.02 -65.30
C ILE A 1086 -34.10 20.82 -65.80
N GLN A 1087 -33.75 20.30 -66.97
CA GLN A 1087 -34.40 19.14 -67.55
C GLN A 1087 -34.24 17.92 -66.63
N GLN A 1088 -33.02 17.66 -66.15
CA GLN A 1088 -32.75 16.52 -65.27
C GLN A 1088 -33.49 16.61 -63.93
N VAL A 1089 -33.49 17.77 -63.29
CA VAL A 1089 -34.23 18.02 -62.04
C VAL A 1089 -35.75 17.81 -62.23
N SER A 1090 -36.26 18.20 -63.39
CA SER A 1090 -37.68 17.98 -63.74
C SER A 1090 -37.98 16.49 -64.00
N GLU A 1091 -37.10 15.78 -64.71
CA GLU A 1091 -37.20 14.33 -64.95
C GLU A 1091 -37.14 13.54 -63.63
N TRP A 1092 -36.36 14.00 -62.67
CA TRP A 1092 -36.26 13.41 -61.33
C TRP A 1092 -37.41 13.74 -60.38
N GLY A 1093 -38.39 14.54 -60.81
CA GLY A 1093 -39.59 14.83 -60.04
C GLY A 1093 -39.41 15.82 -58.89
N ILE A 1094 -38.36 16.67 -58.94
CA ILE A 1094 -38.02 17.62 -57.88
C ILE A 1094 -38.04 19.09 -58.37
N PRO A 1095 -39.15 19.58 -58.97
CA PRO A 1095 -39.23 20.89 -59.62
C PRO A 1095 -39.02 22.08 -58.67
N ASP A 1096 -39.24 21.90 -57.36
CA ASP A 1096 -39.02 22.93 -56.35
C ASP A 1096 -37.56 23.40 -56.27
N LEU A 1097 -36.62 22.54 -56.70
CA LEU A 1097 -35.19 22.86 -56.73
C LEU A 1097 -34.72 23.44 -58.08
N THR A 1098 -35.59 23.54 -59.09
CA THR A 1098 -35.19 23.96 -60.44
C THR A 1098 -34.52 25.33 -60.45
N PHE A 1099 -35.15 26.35 -59.85
CA PHE A 1099 -34.64 27.72 -59.84
C PHE A 1099 -33.29 27.85 -59.12
N THR A 1100 -33.16 27.21 -57.97
CA THR A 1100 -31.94 27.28 -57.15
C THR A 1100 -30.80 26.48 -57.78
N THR A 1101 -31.09 25.30 -58.35
CA THR A 1101 -30.12 24.48 -59.09
C THR A 1101 -29.63 25.21 -60.33
N GLU A 1102 -30.53 25.86 -61.09
CA GLU A 1102 -30.16 26.64 -62.27
C GLU A 1102 -29.14 27.73 -61.94
N LEU A 1103 -29.37 28.50 -60.87
CA LEU A 1103 -28.47 29.54 -60.40
C LEU A 1103 -27.12 28.97 -59.95
N ILE A 1104 -27.12 27.87 -59.18
CA ILE A 1104 -25.90 27.20 -58.73
C ILE A 1104 -25.06 26.73 -59.93
N VAL A 1105 -25.68 26.00 -60.87
CA VAL A 1105 -25.00 25.50 -62.08
C VAL A 1105 -24.48 26.66 -62.91
N SER A 1106 -25.26 27.74 -63.07
CA SER A 1106 -24.83 28.93 -63.80
C SER A 1106 -23.55 29.52 -63.21
N GLU A 1107 -23.49 29.72 -61.89
CA GLU A 1107 -22.34 30.34 -61.23
C GLU A 1107 -21.12 29.41 -61.20
N LEU A 1108 -21.31 28.11 -60.90
CA LEU A 1108 -20.21 27.15 -60.82
C LEU A 1108 -19.57 26.87 -62.19
N VAL A 1109 -20.38 26.64 -63.23
CA VAL A 1109 -19.88 26.39 -64.60
C VAL A 1109 -19.25 27.65 -65.18
N THR A 1110 -19.81 28.84 -64.93
CA THR A 1110 -19.19 30.11 -65.34
C THR A 1110 -17.81 30.30 -64.70
N ASN A 1111 -17.68 29.99 -63.40
CA ASN A 1111 -16.40 30.05 -62.71
C ASN A 1111 -15.38 29.06 -63.28
N ALA A 1112 -15.79 27.82 -63.55
CA ALA A 1112 -14.93 26.80 -64.14
C ALA A 1112 -14.42 27.24 -65.52
N ILE A 1113 -15.31 27.71 -66.41
CA ILE A 1113 -14.93 28.16 -67.77
C ILE A 1113 -14.04 29.40 -67.74
N ARG A 1114 -14.28 30.34 -66.82
CA ARG A 1114 -13.54 31.62 -66.77
C ARG A 1114 -12.15 31.49 -66.14
N HIS A 1115 -11.99 30.58 -65.19
CA HIS A 1115 -10.82 30.55 -64.32
C HIS A 1115 -9.99 29.27 -64.40
N ALA A 1116 -10.44 28.24 -65.13
CA ALA A 1116 -9.70 27.00 -65.36
C ALA A 1116 -9.47 26.75 -66.85
N ALA A 1117 -8.43 25.97 -67.17
CA ALA A 1117 -8.15 25.49 -68.53
C ALA A 1117 -8.11 23.96 -68.49
N GLY A 1118 -9.02 23.30 -69.22
CA GLY A 1118 -9.18 21.85 -69.21
C GLY A 1118 -10.64 21.43 -69.44
N PRO A 1119 -10.93 20.12 -69.48
CA PRO A 1119 -12.30 19.63 -69.59
C PRO A 1119 -13.11 20.06 -68.36
N VAL A 1120 -14.30 20.61 -68.59
CA VAL A 1120 -15.25 20.97 -67.54
C VAL A 1120 -16.33 19.90 -67.49
N GLY A 1121 -16.55 19.29 -66.33
CA GLY A 1121 -17.60 18.29 -66.14
C GLY A 1121 -18.69 18.83 -65.23
N LEU A 1122 -19.95 18.58 -65.57
CA LEU A 1122 -21.10 18.81 -64.69
C LEU A 1122 -21.70 17.47 -64.30
N ARG A 1123 -21.88 17.24 -63.00
CA ARG A 1123 -22.54 16.05 -62.46
C ARG A 1123 -23.64 16.43 -61.49
N LEU A 1124 -24.81 15.83 -61.65
CA LEU A 1124 -25.88 15.87 -60.68
C LEU A 1124 -26.08 14.49 -60.08
N ILE A 1125 -26.31 14.42 -58.78
CA ILE A 1125 -26.56 13.17 -58.03
C ILE A 1125 -27.81 13.37 -57.17
N ARG A 1126 -28.79 12.48 -57.31
CA ARG A 1126 -30.00 12.42 -56.49
C ARG A 1126 -29.86 11.35 -55.41
N ASP A 1127 -29.70 11.78 -54.18
CA ASP A 1127 -29.68 10.92 -52.98
C ASP A 1127 -30.67 11.45 -51.93
N ARG A 1128 -30.28 11.58 -50.66
CA ARG A 1128 -31.06 12.25 -49.60
C ARG A 1128 -31.20 13.76 -49.86
N GLY A 1129 -30.36 14.30 -50.73
CA GLY A 1129 -30.39 15.65 -51.28
C GLY A 1129 -30.00 15.63 -52.76
N LEU A 1130 -30.12 16.79 -53.41
CA LEU A 1130 -29.58 17.00 -54.75
C LEU A 1130 -28.15 17.54 -54.63
N ILE A 1131 -27.18 16.78 -55.10
CA ILE A 1131 -25.77 17.16 -55.12
C ILE A 1131 -25.41 17.61 -56.53
N CYS A 1132 -24.82 18.79 -56.66
CA CYS A 1132 -24.28 19.31 -57.92
C CYS A 1132 -22.76 19.45 -57.80
N GLU A 1133 -22.01 18.73 -58.64
CA GLU A 1133 -20.56 18.79 -58.74
C GLU A 1133 -20.13 19.38 -60.10
N VAL A 1134 -19.20 20.35 -60.07
CA VAL A 1134 -18.53 20.88 -61.26
C VAL A 1134 -17.03 20.61 -61.13
N SER A 1135 -16.48 19.84 -62.06
CA SER A 1135 -15.06 19.48 -62.10
C SER A 1135 -14.29 20.32 -63.13
N ASP A 1136 -13.08 20.73 -62.78
CA ASP A 1136 -12.15 21.40 -63.70
C ASP A 1136 -10.69 21.00 -63.39
N ALA A 1137 -9.77 21.30 -64.31
CA ALA A 1137 -8.35 20.93 -64.19
C ALA A 1137 -7.49 21.92 -63.37
N SER A 1138 -8.09 22.88 -62.67
CA SER A 1138 -7.36 23.84 -61.82
C SER A 1138 -7.06 23.26 -60.45
N SER A 1139 -5.85 23.49 -59.95
CA SER A 1139 -5.46 23.17 -58.57
C SER A 1139 -5.68 24.32 -57.58
N THR A 1140 -6.27 25.44 -58.01
CA THR A 1140 -6.44 26.63 -57.15
C THR A 1140 -7.78 26.64 -56.40
N SER A 1141 -7.77 26.88 -55.09
CA SER A 1141 -9.00 26.99 -54.29
C SER A 1141 -9.78 28.26 -54.64
N PRO A 1142 -11.08 28.17 -54.95
CA PRO A 1142 -11.92 29.35 -55.14
C PRO A 1142 -12.14 30.08 -53.79
N ARG A 1143 -11.83 31.38 -53.74
CA ARG A 1143 -12.06 32.20 -52.52
C ARG A 1143 -13.41 32.92 -52.59
N LEU A 1144 -14.23 32.75 -51.56
CA LEU A 1144 -15.46 33.54 -51.39
C LEU A 1144 -15.10 35.00 -51.14
N ARG A 1145 -15.57 35.91 -51.99
CA ARG A 1145 -15.32 37.36 -51.89
C ARG A 1145 -16.59 38.06 -51.41
N HIS A 1146 -16.42 39.02 -50.50
CA HIS A 1146 -17.49 39.95 -50.12
C HIS A 1146 -17.50 41.11 -51.11
N ALA A 1147 -18.15 40.92 -52.25
CA ALA A 1147 -18.29 41.96 -53.28
C ALA A 1147 -19.16 43.12 -52.76
N ARG A 1148 -18.72 44.37 -52.99
CA ARG A 1148 -19.49 45.57 -52.64
C ARG A 1148 -20.71 45.71 -53.56
N THR A 1149 -21.69 46.50 -53.16
CA THR A 1149 -22.93 46.73 -53.93
C THR A 1149 -22.67 47.26 -55.35
N THR A 1150 -21.52 47.91 -55.59
CA THR A 1150 -21.09 48.46 -56.89
C THR A 1150 -20.21 47.52 -57.74
N ASP A 1151 -19.78 46.37 -57.21
CA ASP A 1151 -18.89 45.46 -57.96
C ASP A 1151 -19.68 44.62 -58.98
N GLU A 1152 -19.25 44.64 -60.25
CA GLU A 1152 -19.87 43.89 -61.36
C GLU A 1152 -19.50 42.39 -61.39
N GLY A 1153 -18.66 41.92 -60.45
CA GLY A 1153 -18.24 40.51 -60.37
C GLY A 1153 -17.86 40.07 -58.95
N GLY A 1154 -17.64 38.77 -58.77
CA GLY A 1154 -17.19 38.20 -57.48
C GLY A 1154 -18.29 37.80 -56.50
N ARG A 1155 -19.56 37.77 -56.94
CA ARG A 1155 -20.74 37.36 -56.14
C ARG A 1155 -21.12 35.88 -56.30
N GLY A 1156 -20.62 35.19 -57.32
CA GLY A 1156 -21.11 33.85 -57.67
C GLY A 1156 -21.06 32.82 -56.55
N LEU A 1157 -19.91 32.69 -55.88
CA LEU A 1157 -19.78 31.77 -54.73
C LEU A 1157 -20.58 32.20 -53.51
N LEU A 1158 -20.83 33.51 -53.34
CA LEU A 1158 -21.72 34.00 -52.27
C LEU A 1158 -23.17 33.59 -52.54
N ILE A 1159 -23.62 33.66 -53.81
CA ILE A 1159 -24.95 33.19 -54.22
C ILE A 1159 -25.06 31.68 -53.98
N VAL A 1160 -24.06 30.90 -54.44
CA VAL A 1160 -24.01 29.45 -54.19
C VAL A 1160 -24.09 29.13 -52.70
N ALA A 1161 -23.32 29.83 -51.85
CA ALA A 1161 -23.32 29.63 -50.41
C ALA A 1161 -24.66 29.97 -49.71
N GLN A 1162 -25.49 30.83 -50.31
CA GLN A 1162 -26.82 31.17 -49.78
C GLN A 1162 -27.92 30.21 -50.27
N LEU A 1163 -27.70 29.54 -51.41
CA LEU A 1163 -28.68 28.65 -52.04
C LEU A 1163 -28.45 27.17 -51.71
N ALA A 1164 -27.23 26.78 -51.35
CA ALA A 1164 -26.88 25.41 -50.97
C ALA A 1164 -26.90 25.25 -49.44
N HIS A 1165 -27.32 24.07 -48.98
CA HIS A 1165 -27.23 23.69 -47.56
C HIS A 1165 -25.79 23.43 -47.14
N ARG A 1166 -25.01 22.77 -48.01
CA ARG A 1166 -23.56 22.59 -47.88
C ARG A 1166 -22.90 22.82 -49.23
N TRP A 1167 -21.67 23.32 -49.22
CA TRP A 1167 -20.85 23.42 -50.41
C TRP A 1167 -19.36 23.33 -50.01
N GLY A 1168 -18.52 22.92 -50.95
CA GLY A 1168 -17.10 22.73 -50.69
C GLY A 1168 -16.29 22.57 -51.97
N THR A 1169 -14.99 22.34 -51.78
CA THR A 1169 -14.06 22.02 -52.87
C THR A 1169 -13.30 20.77 -52.49
N ARG A 1170 -13.28 19.80 -53.41
CA ARG A 1170 -12.53 18.55 -53.32
C ARG A 1170 -11.41 18.57 -54.33
N TYR A 1171 -10.21 18.18 -53.95
CA TYR A 1171 -9.09 18.05 -54.87
C TYR A 1171 -9.02 16.63 -55.44
N THR A 1172 -8.63 16.53 -56.71
CA THR A 1172 -8.32 15.26 -57.36
C THR A 1172 -6.88 15.32 -57.86
N THR A 1173 -6.31 14.18 -58.24
CA THR A 1173 -4.94 14.11 -58.79
C THR A 1173 -4.75 14.96 -60.05
N THR A 1174 -5.83 15.27 -60.76
CA THR A 1174 -5.82 15.97 -62.06
C THR A 1174 -6.52 17.34 -62.03
N GLY A 1175 -7.05 17.77 -60.90
CA GLY A 1175 -7.83 19.01 -60.82
C GLY A 1175 -8.59 19.19 -59.51
N LYS A 1176 -9.78 19.79 -59.58
CA LYS A 1176 -10.67 19.99 -58.44
C LYS A 1176 -12.13 19.81 -58.83
N ILE A 1177 -12.95 19.60 -57.81
CA ILE A 1177 -14.40 19.47 -57.91
C ILE A 1177 -15.02 20.43 -56.92
N ILE A 1178 -15.82 21.38 -57.40
CA ILE A 1178 -16.64 22.23 -56.53
C ILE A 1178 -18.01 21.58 -56.45
N TRP A 1179 -18.47 21.31 -55.23
CA TRP A 1179 -19.71 20.61 -54.99
C TRP A 1179 -20.66 21.41 -54.12
N THR A 1180 -21.95 21.18 -54.30
CA THR A 1180 -23.04 21.78 -53.54
C THR A 1180 -24.09 20.73 -53.22
N GLU A 1181 -24.79 20.88 -52.11
CA GLU A 1181 -25.83 19.98 -51.66
C GLU A 1181 -27.08 20.79 -51.31
N GLN A 1182 -28.21 20.41 -51.88
CA GLN A 1182 -29.52 21.01 -51.64
C GLN A 1182 -30.45 19.97 -51.02
N ALA A 1183 -31.19 20.37 -49.98
CA ALA A 1183 -32.17 19.48 -49.36
C ALA A 1183 -33.38 19.29 -50.27
N ILE A 1184 -33.81 18.05 -50.48
CA ILE A 1184 -35.05 17.74 -51.21
C ILE A 1184 -36.23 17.94 -50.24
N PRO A 1185 -37.23 18.78 -50.56
CA PRO A 1185 -38.38 19.03 -49.69
C PRO A 1185 -39.14 17.74 -49.34
N ALA A 1186 -39.53 17.60 -48.06
CA ALA A 1186 -40.29 16.45 -47.57
C ALA A 1186 -41.68 16.42 -48.21
N GLY A 1187 -41.86 15.53 -49.20
CA GLY A 1187 -43.08 15.40 -50.01
C GLY A 1187 -42.83 15.01 -51.47
N ALA A 1188 -41.60 15.17 -51.96
CA ALA A 1188 -41.19 14.82 -53.33
C ALA A 1188 -40.46 13.46 -53.46
N ILE A 1189 -40.32 12.71 -52.36
CA ILE A 1189 -39.76 11.35 -52.35
C ILE A 1189 -40.94 10.38 -52.38
N ALA A 1190 -41.44 10.07 -53.57
CA ALA A 1190 -42.44 9.02 -53.82
C ALA A 1190 -41.96 8.13 -54.96
#